data_AF-A0A1S9DC22-F1
#
_entry.id   AF-A0A1S9DC22-F1
#
_cell.length_a   1.000
_cell.length_b   1.000
_cell.length_c   1.000
_cell.angle_alpha   90.00
_cell.angle_beta   90.00
_cell.angle_gamma   90.00
#
_symmetry.space_group_name_H-M   'P 1'
#
loop_
_entity.id
_entity.type
_entity.pdbx_description
1 polymer ?
#
loop_
_entity_poly.entity_id
_entity_poly.type
_entity_poly.pdbx_seq_one_letter_code
_entity_poly.pdbx_strand_id
1 'polypeptide(L)'
;MWPAIDSLGFKMDWKFAQRHVLRLAAATAALLLVAFLYINFNVGSSTMGEAIRVNNKTQSCIDFDPATVSEKLHSTIRLKQHTYNNAEISEFVCSILNHDMNLTAKLDCSVSIDSRYEHLRPSPSGSPRIQYYFALDLYQAVHIILPLMGAIMEAIRYLGPEYCALSIVEGRSTDGTYAILAGLKTELAAMGVPYFLVRDYLDPKAGGENRITALSHLRNLALEPLLEESKSKHSRLASKPTIIFVNDIVICPEDILELIHQRVIQSASMTCAFDWNKNAGNFYDSWVSRSMSGNLFFEVTHDGRHWLGDDMFFDHPDSAARWDQTLPIQVYSCWGGMVTLDAEPFIRGSIAFRSSDKEECYMGEPMTLAKDLWKQGRGQILAVPSVNTGYEYDQARDAKGRRGYVHDIVNHTQYNTEAELVKWQKAPPPMVKCMPVYWSKLGTDAPCPTHYTESELRTHAKESEGWNDVQDFWESVASIISRDGWTTNDRYGNAVALFKELREIGRKSMVGREGEDFEEQPQNKDPSMYWLPTLLYLGALPSCIARQIPRDDHDSSPLNEGFEKKVNWALKHFRIPGLAISVVRGEDIFAKGYGISNTETTKPVTEHTLFEGASTTKAFTAAAISLLVDDDKYPNIQWTTPVHDILPEFALEDPWATTHVTLEDILSHRSGLPRHDWIANANLTIQEVISKLRYAALTAPVRTTWQYTNLLYMTAGYLIEKQTGQELKDFLRTRIWEPLNMTETYFTPTDAQEANEDIANGYYVGSDHQCKDAGYPSPKILRGASGVLSSATDYAKWLRAMIHRRPPLSPAGHAAVTSAHSIVLPTVVPPFSSPSSYGFGWFLQSYKGHPVVQHTGAIYGFGSMVIFLPDVELGITILGNNLMSTNAVSSVLAYHIIDEVLNIPEEDRFDWAKEAEKALNVTITPDPRTLYPTIPNPPLHPPLPLTSITGLYTHPAYPTLNFTEKCSQKSIIPPLTNATTVPRLCMFFVDPAELPESLIMEIVHVSGDDWVFGSEYDGLATATKVQVKAGPDGSVERLGIEADGAMAALGEKIWWDKSD
;
A
#
# COMPACT_ATOMS: atom_id res chain seq x y z
N MET A 1 -45.74 -29.76 -34.93
CA MET A 1 -46.53 -29.17 -36.02
C MET A 1 -47.63 -28.35 -35.38
N TRP A 2 -47.49 -27.04 -35.31
CA TRP A 2 -48.63 -26.13 -35.41
C TRP A 2 -48.10 -24.80 -35.89
N PRO A 3 -48.61 -24.34 -37.03
CA PRO A 3 -49.45 -23.16 -36.95
C PRO A 3 -50.69 -23.29 -37.83
N ALA A 4 -51.83 -22.84 -37.28
CA ALA A 4 -53.07 -22.40 -37.95
C ALA A 4 -54.29 -22.79 -37.10
N ILE A 5 -54.83 -21.82 -36.36
CA ILE A 5 -56.22 -21.36 -36.37
C ILE A 5 -56.39 -20.46 -35.13
N ASP A 6 -55.98 -19.20 -35.31
CA ASP A 6 -56.86 -18.08 -34.94
C ASP A 6 -58.02 -18.09 -35.94
N SER A 7 -59.28 -18.16 -35.49
CA SER A 7 -60.46 -17.63 -36.23
C SER A 7 -61.83 -17.92 -35.60
N LEU A 8 -61.94 -18.31 -34.32
CA LEU A 8 -63.26 -18.46 -33.68
C LEU A 8 -63.27 -17.77 -32.32
N GLY A 9 -63.71 -16.51 -32.32
CA GLY A 9 -63.88 -15.68 -31.12
C GLY A 9 -64.85 -16.29 -30.11
N PHE A 10 -64.36 -17.20 -29.27
CA PHE A 10 -65.07 -17.77 -28.14
C PHE A 10 -64.36 -17.40 -26.83
N LYS A 11 -64.95 -16.44 -26.10
CA LYS A 11 -64.75 -16.30 -24.65
C LYS A 11 -65.26 -17.57 -24.00
N MET A 12 -64.40 -18.35 -23.33
CA MET A 12 -64.83 -19.54 -22.59
C MET A 12 -64.65 -19.34 -21.08
N ASP A 13 -65.74 -19.63 -20.35
CA ASP A 13 -65.92 -19.47 -18.91
C ASP A 13 -65.16 -20.54 -18.12
N TRP A 14 -64.18 -20.09 -17.34
CA TRP A 14 -63.26 -20.91 -16.56
C TRP A 14 -63.91 -21.71 -15.42
N LYS A 15 -65.16 -21.44 -15.05
CA LYS A 15 -65.86 -22.21 -14.00
C LYS A 15 -66.41 -23.55 -14.49
N PHE A 16 -66.58 -23.75 -15.79
CA PHE A 16 -67.06 -25.02 -16.38
C PHE A 16 -65.93 -26.06 -16.52
N ALA A 17 -64.71 -25.63 -16.86
CA ALA A 17 -63.55 -26.51 -16.99
C ALA A 17 -63.11 -27.13 -15.64
N GLN A 18 -63.25 -26.38 -14.54
CA GLN A 18 -62.91 -26.86 -13.19
C GLN A 18 -63.74 -28.06 -12.71
N ARG A 19 -64.96 -28.26 -13.20
CA ARG A 19 -65.82 -29.38 -12.75
C ARG A 19 -65.58 -30.70 -13.49
N HIS A 20 -64.88 -30.70 -14.61
CA HIS A 20 -64.64 -31.92 -15.40
C HIS A 20 -63.20 -32.44 -15.27
N VAL A 21 -62.22 -31.57 -14.99
CA VAL A 21 -60.85 -31.99 -14.65
C VAL A 21 -60.82 -32.75 -13.30
N LEU A 22 -61.66 -32.35 -12.33
CA LEU A 22 -61.77 -33.06 -11.04
C LEU A 22 -62.31 -34.50 -11.13
N ARG A 23 -63.10 -34.81 -12.17
CA ARG A 23 -63.64 -36.18 -12.37
C ARG A 23 -62.66 -37.10 -13.10
N LEU A 24 -61.73 -36.55 -13.88
CA LEU A 24 -60.69 -37.31 -14.55
C LEU A 24 -59.52 -37.65 -13.60
N ALA A 25 -59.19 -36.76 -12.65
CA ALA A 25 -58.16 -36.97 -11.63
C ALA A 25 -58.54 -38.05 -10.59
N ALA A 26 -59.83 -38.20 -10.28
CA ALA A 26 -60.32 -39.24 -9.35
C ALA A 26 -60.23 -40.66 -9.94
N ALA A 27 -60.35 -40.81 -11.27
CA ALA A 27 -60.23 -42.11 -11.95
C ALA A 27 -58.76 -42.56 -12.09
N THR A 28 -57.81 -41.64 -12.14
CA THR A 28 -56.36 -41.94 -12.18
C THR A 28 -55.82 -42.34 -10.79
N ALA A 29 -56.37 -41.77 -9.72
CA ALA A 29 -56.02 -42.11 -8.35
C ALA A 29 -56.42 -43.54 -7.95
N ALA A 30 -57.52 -44.08 -8.50
CA ALA A 30 -57.98 -45.43 -8.20
C ALA A 30 -57.14 -46.54 -8.87
N LEU A 31 -56.56 -46.28 -10.04
CA LEU A 31 -55.71 -47.24 -10.77
C LEU A 31 -54.28 -47.32 -10.21
N LEU A 32 -53.75 -46.23 -9.65
CA LEU A 32 -52.43 -46.24 -8.99
C LEU A 32 -52.49 -46.90 -7.60
N LEU A 33 -53.62 -46.81 -6.89
CA LEU A 33 -53.83 -47.49 -5.61
C LEU A 33 -53.78 -49.02 -5.74
N VAL A 34 -54.22 -49.56 -6.89
CA VAL A 34 -54.18 -51.00 -7.20
C VAL A 34 -52.77 -51.47 -7.56
N ALA A 35 -51.93 -50.61 -8.16
CA ALA A 35 -50.50 -50.89 -8.35
C ALA A 35 -49.70 -50.81 -7.03
N PHE A 36 -50.10 -49.90 -6.13
CA PHE A 36 -49.49 -49.71 -4.80
C PHE A 36 -49.75 -50.88 -3.83
N LEU A 37 -50.89 -51.57 -3.99
CA LEU A 37 -51.23 -52.76 -3.21
C LEU A 37 -50.55 -54.05 -3.72
N TYR A 38 -50.10 -54.09 -4.97
CA TYR A 38 -49.52 -55.29 -5.59
C TYR A 38 -48.00 -55.45 -5.36
N ILE A 39 -47.27 -54.37 -5.06
CA ILE A 39 -45.82 -54.42 -4.81
C ILE A 39 -45.47 -54.62 -3.32
N ASN A 40 -46.37 -54.25 -2.39
CA ASN A 40 -46.08 -54.26 -0.94
C ASN A 40 -46.44 -55.56 -0.19
N PHE A 41 -46.85 -56.63 -0.89
CA PHE A 41 -47.19 -57.91 -0.26
C PHE A 41 -46.07 -58.96 -0.26
N ASN A 42 -44.80 -58.55 -0.41
CA ASN A 42 -43.66 -59.45 -0.24
C ASN A 42 -42.63 -58.91 0.76
N VAL A 43 -42.81 -59.34 2.02
CA VAL A 43 -41.77 -59.74 3.00
C VAL A 43 -40.72 -58.68 3.37
N GLY A 44 -40.53 -58.21 4.60
CA GLY A 44 -40.95 -58.59 5.94
C GLY A 44 -40.16 -57.70 6.92
N SER A 45 -40.80 -57.33 8.03
CA SER A 45 -40.32 -56.37 9.03
C SER A 45 -39.05 -56.79 9.80
N SER A 46 -38.14 -55.84 10.05
CA SER A 46 -37.53 -55.64 11.38
C SER A 46 -36.77 -54.30 11.48
N THR A 47 -37.33 -53.39 12.29
CA THR A 47 -36.69 -52.52 13.31
C THR A 47 -35.52 -51.56 12.99
N MET A 48 -35.76 -50.32 13.44
CA MET A 48 -34.84 -49.28 13.96
C MET A 48 -34.10 -48.39 12.94
N GLY A 49 -34.16 -47.07 13.21
CA GLY A 49 -33.71 -46.02 12.32
C GLY A 49 -32.21 -45.99 12.09
N GLU A 50 -31.84 -45.74 10.84
CA GLU A 50 -30.48 -45.35 10.44
C GLU A 50 -30.55 -43.95 9.82
N ALA A 51 -29.77 -43.03 10.39
CA ALA A 51 -29.43 -41.76 9.77
C ALA A 51 -28.79 -42.04 8.39
N ILE A 52 -29.29 -41.38 7.35
CA ILE A 52 -28.79 -41.54 5.99
C ILE A 52 -27.39 -40.89 5.91
N ARG A 53 -26.34 -41.66 6.18
CA ARG A 53 -24.99 -41.37 5.66
C ARG A 53 -24.98 -41.76 4.19
N VAL A 54 -25.05 -40.78 3.30
CA VAL A 54 -24.79 -40.99 1.87
C VAL A 54 -23.30 -41.35 1.72
N ASN A 55 -23.01 -42.65 1.63
CA ASN A 55 -21.64 -43.16 1.53
C ASN A 55 -21.13 -43.03 0.08
N ASN A 56 -20.83 -41.81 -0.35
CA ASN A 56 -20.16 -41.49 -1.62
C ASN A 56 -18.66 -41.26 -1.37
N LYS A 57 -17.95 -42.30 -0.91
CA LYS A 57 -16.48 -42.28 -0.94
C LYS A 57 -16.01 -42.39 -2.39
N THR A 58 -15.17 -41.46 -2.83
CA THR A 58 -14.48 -41.58 -4.12
C THR A 58 -13.52 -42.78 -4.08
N GLN A 59 -13.32 -43.44 -5.22
CA GLN A 59 -12.59 -44.72 -5.28
C GLN A 59 -11.14 -44.64 -4.75
N SER A 60 -10.56 -43.45 -4.75
CA SER A 60 -9.23 -43.12 -4.22
C SER A 60 -9.15 -43.08 -2.69
N CYS A 61 -10.26 -42.86 -1.97
CA CYS A 61 -10.29 -42.72 -0.50
C CYS A 61 -11.17 -43.76 0.21
N ILE A 62 -11.57 -44.85 -0.48
CA ILE A 62 -12.49 -45.87 0.05
C ILE A 62 -11.95 -46.55 1.33
N ASP A 63 -10.67 -46.92 1.34
CA ASP A 63 -10.01 -47.64 2.44
C ASP A 63 -9.38 -46.71 3.50
N PHE A 64 -9.66 -45.40 3.46
CA PHE A 64 -9.10 -44.42 4.37
C PHE A 64 -9.81 -44.43 5.74
N ASP A 65 -9.03 -44.58 6.83
CA ASP A 65 -9.48 -44.46 8.22
C ASP A 65 -9.17 -43.05 8.79
N PRO A 66 -10.19 -42.20 9.02
CA PRO A 66 -9.99 -40.84 9.53
C PRO A 66 -9.41 -40.77 10.94
N ALA A 67 -9.64 -41.78 11.78
CA ALA A 67 -9.30 -41.74 13.20
C ALA A 67 -7.79 -41.81 13.44
N THR A 68 -7.11 -42.72 12.75
CA THR A 68 -5.66 -42.91 12.87
C THR A 68 -4.87 -41.74 12.26
N VAL A 69 -5.42 -41.11 11.23
CA VAL A 69 -4.73 -40.09 10.43
C VAL A 69 -4.88 -38.68 11.04
N SER A 70 -6.02 -38.40 11.67
CA SER A 70 -6.26 -37.12 12.38
C SER A 70 -5.21 -36.82 13.46
N GLU A 71 -4.86 -37.80 14.31
CA GLU A 71 -3.88 -37.60 15.40
C GLU A 71 -2.48 -37.29 14.86
N LYS A 72 -2.08 -38.00 13.79
CA LYS A 72 -0.81 -37.78 13.07
C LYS A 72 -0.79 -36.42 12.39
N LEU A 73 -1.84 -36.04 11.64
CA LEU A 73 -1.91 -34.74 10.97
C LEU A 73 -1.94 -33.58 11.95
N HIS A 74 -2.64 -33.69 13.09
CA HIS A 74 -2.62 -32.64 14.12
C HIS A 74 -1.23 -32.39 14.70
N SER A 75 -0.40 -33.43 14.80
CA SER A 75 0.99 -33.28 15.22
C SER A 75 1.84 -32.58 14.15
N THR A 76 1.60 -32.85 12.86
CA THR A 76 2.33 -32.26 11.72
C THR A 76 1.92 -30.82 11.44
N ILE A 77 0.64 -30.47 11.57
CA ILE A 77 0.10 -29.11 11.37
C ILE A 77 0.76 -28.06 12.31
N ARG A 78 1.31 -28.49 13.46
CA ARG A 78 2.02 -27.61 14.40
C ARG A 78 3.45 -27.25 13.97
N LEU A 79 3.99 -27.88 12.93
CA LEU A 79 5.33 -27.59 12.41
C LEU A 79 5.23 -26.46 11.36
N LYS A 80 5.53 -25.23 11.77
CA LYS A 80 5.38 -24.00 10.97
C LYS A 80 6.20 -23.93 9.66
N GLN A 81 7.01 -24.94 9.35
CA GLN A 81 7.84 -25.02 8.13
C GLN A 81 7.99 -26.48 7.68
N HIS A 82 6.87 -27.12 7.30
CA HIS A 82 6.87 -28.48 6.76
C HIS A 82 6.43 -28.47 5.29
N THR A 83 7.25 -29.08 4.42
CA THR A 83 6.85 -29.30 3.02
C THR A 83 6.18 -30.65 2.92
N TYR A 84 4.88 -30.66 2.63
CA TYR A 84 4.11 -31.88 2.51
C TYR A 84 4.44 -32.63 1.21
N ASN A 85 4.78 -33.91 1.33
CA ASN A 85 4.95 -34.79 0.17
C ASN A 85 3.59 -35.26 -0.39
N ASN A 86 3.61 -35.90 -1.56
CA ASN A 86 2.38 -36.36 -2.24
C ASN A 86 1.53 -37.34 -1.41
N ALA A 87 2.15 -38.16 -0.54
CA ALA A 87 1.41 -39.08 0.31
C ALA A 87 0.69 -38.30 1.43
N GLU A 88 1.37 -37.31 2.04
CA GLU A 88 0.77 -36.44 3.05
C GLU A 88 -0.36 -35.58 2.45
N ILE A 89 -0.17 -35.02 1.26
CA ILE A 89 -1.23 -34.28 0.54
C ILE A 89 -2.44 -35.20 0.30
N SER A 90 -2.21 -36.44 -0.11
CA SER A 90 -3.30 -37.43 -0.28
C SER A 90 -4.01 -37.74 1.05
N GLU A 91 -3.26 -37.81 2.16
CA GLU A 91 -3.84 -37.95 3.50
C GLU A 91 -4.71 -36.73 3.87
N PHE A 92 -4.28 -35.50 3.59
CA PHE A 92 -5.11 -34.29 3.77
C PHE A 92 -6.38 -34.34 2.91
N VAL A 93 -6.26 -34.66 1.62
CA VAL A 93 -7.39 -34.74 0.69
C VAL A 93 -8.41 -35.77 1.17
N CYS A 94 -7.97 -37.00 1.49
CA CYS A 94 -8.89 -38.01 2.00
C CYS A 94 -9.45 -37.67 3.39
N SER A 95 -8.72 -36.93 4.22
CA SER A 95 -9.21 -36.42 5.51
C SER A 95 -10.26 -35.33 5.35
N ILE A 96 -10.15 -34.45 4.35
CA ILE A 96 -11.16 -33.44 4.03
C ILE A 96 -12.43 -34.11 3.49
N LEU A 97 -12.26 -35.12 2.64
CA LEU A 97 -13.40 -35.84 2.05
C LEU A 97 -14.10 -36.76 3.04
N ASN A 98 -13.39 -37.37 4.00
CA ASN A 98 -13.99 -38.26 5.00
C ASN A 98 -13.97 -37.62 6.40
N HIS A 99 -14.13 -36.30 6.44
CA HIS A 99 -13.85 -35.52 7.62
C HIS A 99 -14.76 -35.86 8.80
N ASP A 100 -14.16 -35.99 9.99
CA ASP A 100 -14.86 -36.10 11.26
C ASP A 100 -14.45 -34.92 12.15
N MET A 101 -15.40 -34.01 12.35
CA MET A 101 -15.23 -32.76 13.11
C MET A 101 -14.97 -33.03 14.60
N ASN A 102 -15.52 -34.12 15.15
CA ASN A 102 -15.32 -34.50 16.55
C ASN A 102 -13.88 -34.93 16.81
N LEU A 103 -13.27 -35.61 15.85
CA LEU A 103 -11.91 -36.13 15.96
C LEU A 103 -10.86 -35.03 15.78
N THR A 104 -11.09 -34.12 14.83
CA THR A 104 -10.09 -33.13 14.42
C THR A 104 -10.22 -31.80 15.16
N ALA A 105 -11.41 -31.20 15.15
CA ALA A 105 -11.64 -29.90 15.75
C ALA A 105 -12.07 -29.96 17.22
N LYS A 106 -12.44 -31.15 17.70
CA LYS A 106 -13.11 -31.35 19.01
C LYS A 106 -14.32 -30.42 19.18
N LEU A 107 -15.01 -30.16 18.07
CA LEU A 107 -16.27 -29.42 18.04
C LEU A 107 -17.41 -30.42 17.98
N ASP A 108 -18.42 -30.23 18.83
CA ASP A 108 -19.64 -31.06 18.85
C ASP A 108 -20.59 -30.68 17.71
N CYS A 109 -20.11 -30.71 16.47
CA CYS A 109 -20.96 -30.45 15.31
C CYS A 109 -21.95 -31.61 15.13
N SER A 110 -23.23 -31.30 14.88
CA SER A 110 -24.24 -32.35 14.68
C SER A 110 -23.88 -33.27 13.52
N VAL A 111 -23.96 -34.58 13.77
CA VAL A 111 -23.76 -35.63 12.76
C VAL A 111 -25.01 -35.86 11.91
N SER A 112 -26.17 -35.36 12.37
CA SER A 112 -27.46 -35.50 11.69
C SER A 112 -28.04 -34.12 11.42
N ILE A 113 -27.93 -33.67 10.18
CA ILE A 113 -28.46 -32.38 9.76
C ILE A 113 -29.98 -32.37 9.90
N ASP A 114 -30.49 -31.35 10.61
CA ASP A 114 -31.90 -31.22 10.96
C ASP A 114 -32.83 -31.15 9.73
N SER A 115 -34.04 -31.70 9.90
CA SER A 115 -35.12 -31.63 8.91
C SER A 115 -35.51 -30.21 8.49
N ARG A 116 -35.26 -29.19 9.33
CA ARG A 116 -35.56 -27.78 9.00
C ARG A 116 -34.87 -27.33 7.71
N TYR A 117 -33.74 -27.92 7.34
CA TYR A 117 -32.98 -27.57 6.14
C TYR A 117 -33.42 -28.33 4.88
N GLU A 118 -34.40 -29.24 4.96
CA GLU A 118 -34.79 -30.11 3.85
C GLU A 118 -35.26 -29.33 2.60
N HIS A 119 -35.91 -28.18 2.80
CA HIS A 119 -36.34 -27.28 1.72
C HIS A 119 -35.20 -26.65 0.92
N LEU A 120 -33.95 -26.70 1.41
CA LEU A 120 -32.77 -26.24 0.68
C LEU A 120 -32.35 -27.23 -0.41
N ARG A 121 -32.79 -28.48 -0.34
CA ARG A 121 -32.47 -29.49 -1.36
C ARG A 121 -33.30 -29.24 -2.62
N PRO A 122 -32.67 -29.02 -3.78
CA PRO A 122 -33.40 -28.82 -5.02
C PRO A 122 -34.18 -30.09 -5.43
N SER A 123 -35.38 -29.90 -6.00
CA SER A 123 -36.16 -31.01 -6.55
C SER A 123 -35.44 -31.61 -7.77
N PRO A 124 -35.30 -32.94 -7.90
CA PRO A 124 -34.56 -33.61 -8.98
C PRO A 124 -35.23 -33.51 -10.37
N SER A 125 -36.16 -32.58 -10.58
CA SER A 125 -36.89 -32.39 -11.83
C SER A 125 -36.13 -31.42 -12.76
N GLY A 126 -35.39 -31.97 -13.73
CA GLY A 126 -34.68 -31.21 -14.77
C GLY A 126 -33.16 -31.42 -14.75
N SER A 127 -32.44 -30.74 -15.65
CA SER A 127 -30.98 -30.73 -15.61
C SER A 127 -30.50 -29.91 -14.40
N PRO A 128 -29.53 -30.41 -13.61
CA PRO A 128 -29.06 -29.73 -12.42
C PRO A 128 -28.45 -28.37 -12.77
N ARG A 129 -28.70 -27.39 -11.91
CA ARG A 129 -28.23 -26.01 -12.06
C ARG A 129 -27.57 -25.55 -10.77
N ILE A 130 -26.47 -24.82 -10.88
CA ILE A 130 -25.71 -24.27 -9.77
C ILE A 130 -26.59 -23.26 -9.01
N GLN A 131 -27.03 -23.68 -7.83
CA GLN A 131 -27.86 -22.92 -6.90
C GLN A 131 -27.01 -22.35 -5.76
N TYR A 132 -25.90 -23.00 -5.41
CA TYR A 132 -25.03 -22.63 -4.31
C TYR A 132 -23.59 -22.44 -4.83
N TYR A 133 -23.05 -21.24 -4.71
CA TYR A 133 -21.71 -20.89 -5.18
C TYR A 133 -20.84 -20.55 -3.97
N PHE A 134 -19.95 -21.45 -3.59
CA PHE A 134 -19.00 -21.24 -2.49
C PHE A 134 -17.80 -20.44 -3.01
N ALA A 135 -17.45 -19.37 -2.31
CA ALA A 135 -16.33 -18.49 -2.63
C ALA A 135 -15.45 -18.29 -1.39
N LEU A 136 -14.14 -18.44 -1.54
CA LEU A 136 -13.17 -18.26 -0.46
C LEU A 136 -11.94 -17.49 -0.95
N ASP A 137 -11.31 -16.79 -0.02
CA ASP A 137 -9.99 -16.17 -0.17
C ASP A 137 -9.12 -16.68 0.99
N LEU A 138 -8.07 -17.45 0.69
CA LEU A 138 -7.30 -18.19 1.68
C LEU A 138 -5.80 -17.86 1.62
N TYR A 139 -5.21 -17.66 2.79
CA TYR A 139 -3.78 -17.46 2.98
C TYR A 139 -3.30 -18.15 4.26
N GLN A 140 -2.26 -18.97 4.16
CA GLN A 140 -1.66 -19.70 5.29
C GLN A 140 -2.69 -20.49 6.13
N ALA A 141 -3.64 -21.13 5.45
CA ALA A 141 -4.81 -21.75 6.06
C ALA A 141 -4.63 -23.24 6.43
N VAL A 142 -3.45 -23.85 6.27
CA VAL A 142 -3.26 -25.29 6.57
C VAL A 142 -3.67 -25.63 7.99
N HIS A 143 -3.43 -24.72 8.92
CA HIS A 143 -3.77 -24.94 10.32
C HIS A 143 -5.25 -25.27 10.55
N ILE A 144 -6.16 -24.66 9.79
CA ILE A 144 -7.63 -24.84 9.90
C ILE A 144 -8.26 -25.52 8.69
N ILE A 145 -7.47 -25.98 7.71
CA ILE A 145 -7.99 -26.45 6.42
C ILE A 145 -8.91 -27.67 6.56
N LEU A 146 -8.64 -28.53 7.54
CA LEU A 146 -9.44 -29.73 7.80
C LEU A 146 -10.88 -29.39 8.21
N PRO A 147 -11.15 -28.65 9.29
CA PRO A 147 -12.52 -28.29 9.66
C PRO A 147 -13.18 -27.36 8.65
N LEU A 148 -12.46 -26.41 8.05
CA LEU A 148 -13.02 -25.48 7.07
C LEU A 148 -13.51 -26.23 5.82
N MET A 149 -12.62 -26.96 5.15
CA MET A 149 -12.98 -27.66 3.93
C MET A 149 -13.86 -28.87 4.21
N GLY A 150 -13.64 -29.58 5.33
CA GLY A 150 -14.50 -30.68 5.75
C GLY A 150 -15.96 -30.26 5.93
N ALA A 151 -16.21 -29.14 6.62
CA ALA A 151 -17.56 -28.62 6.79
C ALA A 151 -18.21 -28.19 5.47
N ILE A 152 -17.45 -27.54 4.58
CA ILE A 152 -17.92 -27.18 3.23
C ILE A 152 -18.27 -28.44 2.42
N MET A 153 -17.45 -29.49 2.48
CA MET A 153 -17.71 -30.74 1.78
C MET A 153 -18.99 -31.42 2.27
N GLU A 154 -19.23 -31.45 3.59
CA GLU A 154 -20.47 -31.98 4.15
C GLU A 154 -21.69 -31.15 3.77
N ALA A 155 -21.59 -29.81 3.76
CA ALA A 155 -22.66 -28.95 3.27
C ALA A 155 -22.96 -29.19 1.78
N ILE A 156 -21.93 -29.31 0.93
CA ILE A 156 -22.08 -29.63 -0.51
C ILE A 156 -22.77 -30.98 -0.70
N ARG A 157 -22.39 -32.01 0.07
CA ARG A 157 -23.07 -33.31 0.04
C ARG A 157 -24.54 -33.21 0.41
N TYR A 158 -24.85 -32.43 1.44
CA TYR A 158 -26.23 -32.24 1.89
C TYR A 158 -27.09 -31.50 0.87
N LEU A 159 -26.55 -30.44 0.26
CA LEU A 159 -27.25 -29.60 -0.73
C LEU A 159 -27.37 -30.27 -2.10
N GLY A 160 -26.51 -31.25 -2.38
CA GLY A 160 -26.38 -31.94 -3.66
C GLY A 160 -25.19 -31.36 -4.46
N PRO A 161 -24.12 -32.15 -4.67
CA PRO A 161 -22.90 -31.70 -5.36
C PRO A 161 -23.16 -31.06 -6.73
N GLU A 162 -24.12 -31.58 -7.49
CA GLU A 162 -24.48 -31.11 -8.83
C GLU A 162 -25.16 -29.73 -8.85
N TYR A 163 -25.60 -29.23 -7.69
CA TYR A 163 -26.17 -27.90 -7.50
C TYR A 163 -25.18 -26.91 -6.89
N CYS A 164 -23.94 -27.34 -6.64
CA CYS A 164 -22.91 -26.54 -5.99
C CYS A 164 -21.76 -26.21 -6.95
N ALA A 165 -21.06 -25.12 -6.69
CA ALA A 165 -19.75 -24.83 -7.27
C ALA A 165 -18.84 -24.25 -6.17
N LEU A 166 -17.53 -24.45 -6.29
CA LEU A 166 -16.53 -24.00 -5.33
C LEU A 166 -15.45 -23.20 -6.04
N SER A 167 -15.19 -21.99 -5.56
CA SER A 167 -14.17 -21.07 -6.08
C SER A 167 -13.29 -20.60 -4.95
N ILE A 168 -11.98 -20.75 -5.10
CA ILE A 168 -10.99 -20.38 -4.09
C ILE A 168 -9.90 -19.54 -4.73
N VAL A 169 -9.66 -18.36 -4.17
CA VAL A 169 -8.46 -17.56 -4.40
C VAL A 169 -7.45 -17.89 -3.31
N GLU A 170 -6.21 -18.18 -3.69
CA GLU A 170 -5.14 -18.60 -2.78
C GLU A 170 -3.96 -17.62 -2.85
N GLY A 171 -3.63 -16.99 -1.71
CA GLY A 171 -2.72 -15.84 -1.61
C GLY A 171 -1.23 -16.18 -1.41
N ARG A 172 -0.65 -17.13 -2.15
CA ARG A 172 0.79 -17.50 -2.05
C ARG A 172 1.17 -18.06 -0.67
N SER A 173 0.44 -19.06 -0.20
CA SER A 173 0.76 -19.76 1.03
C SER A 173 2.03 -20.62 0.87
N THR A 174 2.94 -20.49 1.83
CA THR A 174 4.18 -21.29 1.95
C THR A 174 4.02 -22.49 2.88
N ASP A 175 2.87 -22.63 3.55
CA ASP A 175 2.59 -23.65 4.55
C ASP A 175 1.99 -24.93 3.94
N GLY A 176 1.88 -25.02 2.61
CA GLY A 176 1.28 -26.16 1.92
C GLY A 176 -0.21 -26.02 1.59
N THR A 177 -0.86 -24.90 1.96
CA THR A 177 -2.31 -24.68 1.73
C THR A 177 -2.70 -24.94 0.29
N TYR A 178 -1.99 -24.32 -0.67
CA TYR A 178 -2.28 -24.52 -2.08
C TYR A 178 -2.14 -25.97 -2.53
N ALA A 179 -1.11 -26.68 -2.08
CA ALA A 179 -0.85 -28.04 -2.53
C ALA A 179 -2.00 -28.98 -2.13
N ILE A 180 -2.55 -28.78 -0.92
CA ILE A 180 -3.73 -29.49 -0.42
C ILE A 180 -4.97 -29.11 -1.23
N LEU A 181 -5.23 -27.81 -1.44
CA LEU A 181 -6.37 -27.33 -2.22
C LEU A 181 -6.34 -27.80 -3.68
N ALA A 182 -5.15 -27.85 -4.30
CA ALA A 182 -4.96 -28.36 -5.64
C ALA A 182 -5.24 -29.87 -5.72
N GLY A 183 -4.89 -30.62 -4.66
CA GLY A 183 -5.17 -32.05 -4.54
C GLY A 183 -6.67 -32.39 -4.55
N LEU A 184 -7.54 -31.47 -4.11
CA LEU A 184 -9.00 -31.67 -4.12
C LEU A 184 -9.62 -31.68 -5.54
N LYS A 185 -8.90 -31.19 -6.55
CA LYS A 185 -9.45 -30.95 -7.89
C LYS A 185 -10.01 -32.20 -8.55
N THR A 186 -9.29 -33.31 -8.49
CA THR A 186 -9.72 -34.59 -9.08
C THR A 186 -10.97 -35.13 -8.40
N GLU A 187 -11.05 -34.97 -7.08
CA GLU A 187 -12.10 -35.53 -6.24
C GLU A 187 -13.40 -34.73 -6.36
N LEU A 188 -13.31 -33.40 -6.36
CA LEU A 188 -14.45 -32.51 -6.62
C LEU A 188 -15.02 -32.71 -8.03
N ALA A 189 -14.14 -32.90 -9.03
CA ALA A 189 -14.57 -33.23 -10.38
C ALA A 189 -15.31 -34.58 -10.45
N ALA A 190 -14.84 -35.60 -9.71
CA ALA A 190 -15.50 -36.90 -9.61
C ALA A 190 -16.87 -36.82 -8.91
N MET A 191 -17.03 -35.88 -7.97
CA MET A 191 -18.31 -35.57 -7.32
C MET A 191 -19.24 -34.69 -8.18
N GLY A 192 -18.78 -34.21 -9.35
CA GLY A 192 -19.55 -33.34 -10.22
C GLY A 192 -19.63 -31.88 -9.76
N VAL A 193 -18.74 -31.46 -8.86
CA VAL A 193 -18.65 -30.08 -8.35
C VAL A 193 -17.68 -29.29 -9.23
N PRO A 194 -18.11 -28.23 -9.95
CA PRO A 194 -17.20 -27.29 -10.59
C PRO A 194 -16.29 -26.65 -9.54
N TYR A 195 -14.98 -26.80 -9.72
CA TYR A 195 -13.97 -26.29 -8.80
C TYR A 195 -12.99 -25.36 -9.52
N PHE A 196 -12.90 -24.14 -9.00
CA PHE A 196 -12.01 -23.09 -9.47
C PHE A 196 -10.99 -22.79 -8.37
N LEU A 197 -9.70 -22.87 -8.71
CA LEU A 197 -8.60 -22.54 -7.81
C LEU A 197 -7.68 -21.58 -8.56
N VAL A 198 -7.61 -20.35 -8.08
CA VAL A 198 -6.81 -19.27 -8.66
C VAL A 198 -5.76 -18.85 -7.65
N ARG A 199 -4.53 -18.62 -8.11
CA ARG A 199 -3.48 -18.01 -7.28
C ARG A 199 -3.43 -16.52 -7.56
N ASP A 200 -3.30 -15.75 -6.50
CA ASP A 200 -2.99 -14.33 -6.59
C ASP A 200 -1.84 -14.00 -5.63
N TYR A 201 -1.01 -13.01 -6.01
CA TYR A 201 0.18 -12.62 -5.25
C TYR A 201 0.01 -11.26 -4.56
N LEU A 202 -1.17 -10.64 -4.71
CA LEU A 202 -1.54 -9.41 -4.01
C LEU A 202 -1.51 -9.68 -2.51
N ASP A 203 -0.79 -8.83 -1.77
CA ASP A 203 -0.68 -8.92 -0.31
C ASP A 203 -1.45 -7.75 0.33
N PRO A 204 -2.67 -7.97 0.85
CA PRO A 204 -3.45 -6.93 1.51
C PRO A 204 -2.80 -6.39 2.80
N LYS A 205 -1.73 -7.02 3.29
CA LYS A 205 -0.95 -6.62 4.47
C LYS A 205 0.37 -5.92 4.10
N ALA A 206 0.79 -5.95 2.84
CA ALA A 206 1.98 -5.23 2.39
C ALA A 206 1.75 -3.70 2.49
N GLY A 207 2.74 -2.98 3.02
CA GLY A 207 2.68 -1.52 3.08
C GLY A 207 2.79 -0.92 1.67
N GLY A 208 1.79 -0.14 1.24
CA GLY A 208 1.81 0.57 -0.05
C GLY A 208 0.44 0.70 -0.72
N GLU A 209 -0.45 -0.27 -0.54
CA GLU A 209 -1.81 -0.23 -1.09
C GLU A 209 -2.88 0.00 0.00
N ASN A 210 -4.03 0.54 -0.40
CA ASN A 210 -5.20 0.56 0.48
C ASN A 210 -5.69 -0.88 0.64
N ARG A 211 -5.38 -1.51 1.79
CA ARG A 211 -5.81 -2.87 2.19
C ARG A 211 -7.23 -3.25 1.76
N ILE A 212 -8.18 -2.30 1.84
CA ILE A 212 -9.58 -2.51 1.45
C ILE A 212 -9.72 -2.74 -0.06
N THR A 213 -8.98 -2.00 -0.87
CA THR A 213 -8.94 -2.17 -2.33
C THR A 213 -8.38 -3.55 -2.68
N ALA A 214 -7.29 -3.98 -2.03
CA ALA A 214 -6.72 -5.30 -2.26
C ALA A 214 -7.69 -6.43 -1.88
N LEU A 215 -8.32 -6.35 -0.70
CA LEU A 215 -9.36 -7.31 -0.29
C LEU A 215 -10.55 -7.31 -1.26
N SER A 216 -10.97 -6.13 -1.74
CA SER A 216 -12.05 -6.03 -2.73
C SER A 216 -11.69 -6.74 -4.03
N HIS A 217 -10.44 -6.61 -4.48
CA HIS A 217 -9.94 -7.29 -5.67
C HIS A 217 -10.00 -8.82 -5.50
N LEU A 218 -9.42 -9.36 -4.42
CA LEU A 218 -9.39 -10.80 -4.16
C LEU A 218 -10.80 -11.41 -4.06
N ARG A 219 -11.73 -10.70 -3.38
CA ARG A 219 -13.13 -11.15 -3.30
C ARG A 219 -13.84 -11.14 -4.65
N ASN A 220 -13.60 -10.14 -5.49
CA ASN A 220 -14.16 -10.11 -6.84
C ASN A 220 -13.56 -11.21 -7.73
N LEU A 221 -12.26 -11.50 -7.59
CA LEU A 221 -11.59 -12.59 -8.31
C LEU A 221 -12.22 -13.95 -7.95
N ALA A 222 -12.56 -14.17 -6.68
CA ALA A 222 -13.26 -15.38 -6.26
C ALA A 222 -14.66 -15.53 -6.88
N LEU A 223 -15.30 -14.43 -7.30
CA LEU A 223 -16.61 -14.43 -7.97
C LEU A 223 -16.52 -14.44 -9.50
N GLU A 224 -15.34 -14.25 -10.09
CA GLU A 224 -15.18 -14.15 -11.55
C GLU A 224 -15.75 -15.37 -12.30
N PRO A 225 -15.52 -16.63 -11.88
CA PRO A 225 -16.10 -17.78 -12.56
C PRO A 225 -17.64 -17.81 -12.54
N LEU A 226 -18.27 -17.28 -11.48
CA LEU A 226 -19.73 -17.12 -11.42
C LEU A 226 -20.21 -16.11 -12.47
N LEU A 227 -19.51 -14.98 -12.58
CA LEU A 227 -19.85 -13.91 -13.53
C LEU A 227 -19.66 -14.38 -14.97
N GLU A 228 -18.62 -15.18 -15.26
CA GLU A 228 -18.41 -15.78 -16.57
C GLU A 228 -19.48 -16.81 -16.94
N GLU A 229 -19.81 -17.74 -16.02
CA GLU A 229 -20.86 -18.74 -16.23
C GLU A 229 -22.24 -18.07 -16.46
N SER A 230 -22.48 -16.89 -15.87
CA SER A 230 -23.71 -16.12 -16.09
C SER A 230 -23.85 -15.54 -17.51
N LYS A 231 -22.73 -15.28 -18.20
CA LYS A 231 -22.70 -14.74 -19.57
C LYS A 231 -22.87 -15.84 -20.64
N SER A 232 -22.77 -17.11 -20.26
CA SER A 232 -22.87 -18.25 -21.18
C SER A 232 -24.29 -18.44 -21.71
N LYS A 233 -24.43 -18.68 -23.03
CA LYS A 233 -25.71 -19.04 -23.68
C LYS A 233 -26.33 -20.34 -23.15
N HIS A 234 -25.50 -21.19 -22.53
CA HIS A 234 -25.90 -22.44 -21.90
C HIS A 234 -25.63 -22.43 -20.40
N SER A 235 -25.77 -21.26 -19.75
CA SER A 235 -25.49 -21.08 -18.33
C SER A 235 -26.14 -22.16 -17.47
N ARG A 236 -25.32 -22.80 -16.63
CA ARG A 236 -25.74 -23.77 -15.63
C ARG A 236 -26.24 -23.11 -14.35
N LEU A 237 -26.29 -21.79 -14.26
CA LEU A 237 -26.78 -21.11 -13.06
C LEU A 237 -28.30 -21.29 -12.87
N ALA A 238 -28.72 -21.43 -11.62
CA ALA A 238 -30.11 -21.32 -11.23
C ALA A 238 -30.62 -19.87 -11.41
N SER A 239 -31.93 -19.66 -11.30
CA SER A 239 -32.53 -18.33 -11.49
C SER A 239 -32.16 -17.32 -10.41
N LYS A 240 -31.87 -17.80 -9.19
CA LYS A 240 -31.47 -16.98 -8.03
C LYS A 240 -30.37 -17.68 -7.24
N PRO A 241 -29.14 -17.79 -7.79
CA PRO A 241 -28.04 -18.45 -7.09
C PRO A 241 -27.73 -17.74 -5.76
N THR A 242 -27.31 -18.52 -4.77
CA THR A 242 -26.79 -18.03 -3.49
C THR A 242 -25.27 -18.07 -3.56
N ILE A 243 -24.60 -16.95 -3.29
CA ILE A 243 -23.16 -16.94 -3.02
C ILE A 243 -22.99 -17.25 -1.53
N ILE A 244 -22.09 -18.15 -1.18
CA ILE A 244 -21.66 -18.43 0.19
C ILE A 244 -20.19 -18.02 0.26
N PHE A 245 -19.91 -16.87 0.88
CA PHE A 245 -18.55 -16.39 1.05
C PHE A 245 -18.05 -16.77 2.44
N VAL A 246 -16.92 -17.47 2.52
CA VAL A 246 -16.35 -17.96 3.78
C VAL A 246 -14.90 -17.47 3.89
N ASN A 247 -14.56 -16.82 5.00
CA ASN A 247 -13.17 -16.49 5.34
C ASN A 247 -12.43 -17.76 5.83
N ASP A 248 -11.19 -17.59 6.27
CA ASP A 248 -10.35 -18.58 6.95
C ASP A 248 -10.79 -18.84 8.40
N ILE A 249 -11.99 -19.43 8.57
CA ILE A 249 -12.62 -19.69 9.87
C ILE A 249 -12.88 -21.18 10.14
N VAL A 250 -13.03 -21.55 11.41
CA VAL A 250 -13.45 -22.88 11.86
C VAL A 250 -14.97 -22.90 12.04
N ILE A 251 -15.65 -23.79 11.30
CA ILE A 251 -17.12 -23.84 11.18
C ILE A 251 -17.66 -25.27 11.20
N CYS A 252 -18.93 -25.43 11.56
CA CYS A 252 -19.71 -26.66 11.39
C CYS A 252 -20.53 -26.62 10.09
N PRO A 253 -20.91 -27.77 9.50
CA PRO A 253 -21.77 -27.81 8.31
C PRO A 253 -23.11 -27.07 8.52
N GLU A 254 -23.70 -27.18 9.71
CA GLU A 254 -24.96 -26.51 10.06
C GLU A 254 -24.85 -24.98 10.09
N ASP A 255 -23.67 -24.42 10.35
CA ASP A 255 -23.47 -22.97 10.32
C ASP A 255 -23.75 -22.42 8.90
N ILE A 256 -23.28 -23.15 7.88
CA ILE A 256 -23.50 -22.83 6.47
C ILE A 256 -24.98 -22.95 6.13
N LEU A 257 -25.59 -24.08 6.53
CA LEU A 257 -26.99 -24.37 6.19
C LEU A 257 -27.97 -23.41 6.86
N GLU A 258 -27.71 -23.00 8.11
CA GLU A 258 -28.54 -22.03 8.83
C GLU A 258 -28.47 -20.64 8.20
N LEU A 259 -27.29 -20.17 7.76
CA LEU A 259 -27.22 -18.91 7.03
C LEU A 259 -27.99 -18.97 5.70
N ILE A 260 -27.82 -20.06 4.91
CA ILE A 260 -28.55 -20.24 3.66
C ILE A 260 -30.06 -20.29 3.94
N HIS A 261 -30.46 -21.02 4.96
CA HIS A 261 -31.85 -21.14 5.39
C HIS A 261 -32.47 -19.78 5.68
N GLN A 262 -31.85 -19.00 6.58
CA GLN A 262 -32.32 -17.67 6.95
C GLN A 262 -32.39 -16.74 5.73
N ARG A 263 -31.45 -16.85 4.79
CA ARG A 263 -31.51 -16.08 3.54
C ARG A 263 -32.75 -16.45 2.72
N VAL A 264 -32.98 -17.75 2.51
CA VAL A 264 -34.06 -18.26 1.66
C VAL A 264 -35.43 -17.94 2.25
N ILE A 265 -35.67 -18.27 3.53
CA ILE A 265 -37.00 -18.10 4.13
C ILE A 265 -37.38 -16.64 4.32
N GLN A 266 -36.40 -15.75 4.56
CA GLN A 266 -36.66 -14.32 4.73
C GLN A 266 -36.56 -13.53 3.41
N SER A 267 -36.14 -14.20 2.32
CA SER A 267 -35.76 -13.54 1.06
C SER A 267 -34.75 -12.42 1.30
N ALA A 268 -33.77 -12.65 2.18
CA ALA A 268 -32.75 -11.68 2.52
C ALA A 268 -31.76 -11.51 1.36
N SER A 269 -31.26 -10.29 1.19
CA SER A 269 -30.21 -9.99 0.22
C SER A 269 -28.84 -10.44 0.74
N MET A 270 -28.65 -10.41 2.07
CA MET A 270 -27.42 -10.83 2.74
C MET A 270 -27.73 -11.40 4.13
N THR A 271 -27.06 -12.49 4.51
CA THR A 271 -27.06 -12.99 5.89
C THR A 271 -25.63 -13.17 6.38
N CYS A 272 -25.36 -12.88 7.65
CA CYS A 272 -24.03 -12.93 8.26
C CYS A 272 -24.03 -13.77 9.53
N ALA A 273 -22.94 -14.48 9.77
CA ALA A 273 -22.66 -15.11 11.07
C ALA A 273 -22.17 -14.08 12.10
N PHE A 274 -21.82 -14.56 13.29
CA PHE A 274 -21.04 -13.82 14.31
C PHE A 274 -19.71 -14.51 14.53
N ASP A 275 -18.63 -13.74 14.51
CA ASP A 275 -17.27 -14.21 14.80
C ASP A 275 -16.75 -13.64 16.11
N TRP A 276 -15.94 -14.44 16.80
CA TRP A 276 -15.55 -14.16 18.18
C TRP A 276 -14.05 -14.31 18.41
N ASN A 277 -13.50 -13.40 19.21
CA ASN A 277 -12.14 -13.50 19.74
C ASN A 277 -12.02 -14.60 20.83
N LYS A 278 -10.78 -14.86 21.31
CA LYS A 278 -10.51 -15.82 22.39
C LYS A 278 -11.44 -15.63 23.61
N ASN A 279 -11.86 -16.73 24.23
CA ASN A 279 -12.84 -16.80 25.34
C ASN A 279 -14.26 -16.30 24.98
N ALA A 280 -14.57 -16.15 23.69
CA ALA A 280 -15.81 -15.54 23.21
C ALA A 280 -16.09 -14.16 23.85
N GLY A 281 -15.02 -13.45 24.22
CA GLY A 281 -15.11 -12.22 24.99
C GLY A 281 -15.60 -11.04 24.16
N ASN A 282 -15.18 -10.97 22.89
CA ASN A 282 -15.43 -9.81 22.02
C ASN A 282 -15.87 -10.24 20.63
N PHE A 283 -16.88 -9.57 20.08
CA PHE A 283 -17.27 -9.66 18.68
C PHE A 283 -16.14 -9.12 17.78
N TYR A 284 -15.66 -9.95 16.83
CA TYR A 284 -14.46 -9.64 16.05
C TYR A 284 -14.72 -8.60 14.96
N ASP A 285 -15.71 -8.83 14.08
CA ASP A 285 -16.05 -7.95 12.95
C ASP A 285 -16.82 -6.66 13.33
N SER A 286 -16.47 -6.09 14.48
CA SER A 286 -17.01 -4.82 15.00
C SER A 286 -16.78 -3.64 14.05
N TRP A 287 -15.67 -3.64 13.30
CA TRP A 287 -15.29 -2.53 12.41
C TRP A 287 -16.28 -2.34 11.25
N VAL A 288 -16.82 -3.43 10.71
CA VAL A 288 -17.69 -3.44 9.51
C VAL A 288 -19.18 -3.59 9.82
N SER A 289 -19.55 -3.77 11.08
CA SER A 289 -20.92 -4.08 11.50
C SER A 289 -21.64 -2.85 12.05
N ARG A 290 -22.88 -2.61 11.60
CA ARG A 290 -23.71 -1.49 12.04
C ARG A 290 -25.16 -1.92 12.24
N SER A 291 -25.75 -1.54 13.38
CA SER A 291 -27.15 -1.81 13.69
C SER A 291 -28.09 -0.92 12.86
N MET A 292 -29.39 -1.12 13.01
CA MET A 292 -30.41 -0.26 12.38
C MET A 292 -30.52 1.15 13.00
N SER A 293 -29.80 1.46 14.07
CA SER A 293 -29.61 2.84 14.53
C SER A 293 -28.48 3.56 13.77
N GLY A 294 -27.67 2.81 13.01
CA GLY A 294 -26.45 3.31 12.36
C GLY A 294 -25.20 3.26 13.24
N ASN A 295 -25.29 2.82 14.50
CA ASN A 295 -24.14 2.64 15.40
C ASN A 295 -23.55 1.23 15.35
N LEU A 296 -22.47 1.01 16.11
CA LEU A 296 -21.89 -0.33 16.32
C LEU A 296 -22.90 -1.24 17.01
N PHE A 297 -22.65 -2.55 16.97
CA PHE A 297 -23.47 -3.51 17.71
C PHE A 297 -23.30 -3.42 19.23
N PHE A 298 -22.37 -2.66 19.78
CA PHE A 298 -22.18 -2.54 21.23
C PHE A 298 -21.81 -1.11 21.61
N GLU A 299 -22.02 -0.77 22.88
CA GLU A 299 -21.67 0.54 23.40
C GLU A 299 -20.15 0.66 23.59
N VAL A 300 -19.59 1.84 23.30
CA VAL A 300 -18.20 2.17 23.66
C VAL A 300 -18.27 3.26 24.73
N THR A 301 -18.10 2.89 25.99
CA THR A 301 -18.14 3.86 27.10
C THR A 301 -16.89 4.72 27.18
N HIS A 302 -17.07 5.92 27.74
CA HIS A 302 -16.08 6.98 27.92
C HIS A 302 -14.83 6.56 28.70
N ASP A 303 -14.92 5.53 29.53
CA ASP A 303 -13.85 5.11 30.45
C ASP A 303 -12.97 3.98 29.93
N GLY A 304 -13.19 3.49 28.70
CA GLY A 304 -12.42 2.35 28.21
C GLY A 304 -12.99 0.98 28.59
N ARG A 305 -13.93 0.93 29.54
CA ARG A 305 -14.19 -0.31 30.31
C ARG A 305 -15.32 -1.15 29.77
N HIS A 306 -16.34 -0.56 29.14
CA HIS A 306 -17.47 -1.30 28.55
C HIS A 306 -17.28 -1.53 27.05
N TRP A 307 -16.02 -1.62 26.60
CA TRP A 307 -15.69 -1.96 25.22
C TRP A 307 -15.88 -3.46 24.92
N LEU A 308 -16.35 -4.22 25.93
CA LEU A 308 -16.21 -5.67 26.07
C LEU A 308 -17.47 -6.31 26.70
N GLY A 309 -18.63 -5.67 26.60
CA GLY A 309 -19.88 -6.11 27.24
C GLY A 309 -20.72 -7.04 26.36
N ASP A 310 -21.57 -7.87 26.99
CA ASP A 310 -22.59 -8.71 26.33
C ASP A 310 -23.83 -7.90 25.86
N ASP A 311 -23.87 -6.60 26.15
CA ASP A 311 -24.97 -5.68 25.84
C ASP A 311 -24.94 -5.25 24.37
N MET A 312 -25.39 -6.16 23.51
CA MET A 312 -25.44 -5.95 22.07
C MET A 312 -26.73 -5.22 21.68
N PHE A 313 -26.61 -4.33 20.69
CA PHE A 313 -27.66 -3.47 20.15
C PHE A 313 -28.23 -2.50 21.19
N PHE A 314 -27.38 -2.02 22.10
CA PHE A 314 -27.67 -1.13 23.24
C PHE A 314 -28.57 0.08 22.91
N ASP A 315 -28.51 0.60 21.69
CA ASP A 315 -29.23 1.80 21.25
C ASP A 315 -30.39 1.51 20.29
N HIS A 316 -30.73 0.24 20.08
CA HIS A 316 -31.84 -0.19 19.22
C HIS A 316 -32.68 -1.29 19.90
N PRO A 317 -33.72 -0.91 20.68
CA PRO A 317 -34.47 -1.82 21.54
C PRO A 317 -35.06 -3.05 20.83
N ASP A 318 -35.55 -2.89 19.61
CA ASP A 318 -36.10 -4.01 18.82
C ASP A 318 -35.02 -5.04 18.44
N SER A 319 -33.79 -4.57 18.20
CA SER A 319 -32.66 -5.45 17.89
C SER A 319 -32.14 -6.12 19.16
N ALA A 320 -32.03 -5.38 20.27
CA ALA A 320 -31.65 -5.94 21.58
C ALA A 320 -32.63 -7.04 22.04
N ALA A 321 -33.94 -6.81 21.90
CA ALA A 321 -34.94 -7.81 22.27
C ALA A 321 -34.85 -9.10 21.43
N ARG A 322 -34.43 -8.99 20.16
CA ARG A 322 -34.19 -10.16 19.30
C ARG A 322 -32.86 -10.84 19.62
N TRP A 323 -31.83 -10.07 19.95
CA TRP A 323 -30.55 -10.59 20.44
C TRP A 323 -30.70 -11.45 21.69
N ASP A 324 -31.47 -10.98 22.69
CA ASP A 324 -31.75 -11.70 23.93
C ASP A 324 -32.47 -13.05 23.72
N GLN A 325 -33.16 -13.17 22.59
CA GLN A 325 -33.87 -14.39 22.18
C GLN A 325 -33.10 -15.20 21.12
N THR A 326 -31.88 -14.78 20.77
CA THR A 326 -31.05 -15.39 19.73
C THR A 326 -31.75 -15.45 18.36
N LEU A 327 -32.67 -14.53 18.10
CA LEU A 327 -33.42 -14.46 16.86
C LEU A 327 -32.66 -13.66 15.79
N PRO A 328 -32.84 -13.93 14.48
CA PRO A 328 -32.18 -13.18 13.41
C PRO A 328 -32.52 -11.69 13.43
N ILE A 329 -31.54 -10.81 13.19
CA ILE A 329 -31.66 -9.35 13.41
C ILE A 329 -31.41 -8.61 12.09
N GLN A 330 -32.32 -7.74 11.66
CA GLN A 330 -32.01 -6.83 10.55
C GLN A 330 -30.95 -5.82 11.00
N VAL A 331 -29.94 -5.61 10.18
CA VAL A 331 -28.82 -4.71 10.45
C VAL A 331 -28.52 -3.85 9.22
N TYR A 332 -27.79 -2.75 9.40
CA TYR A 332 -27.34 -1.94 8.27
C TYR A 332 -26.20 -2.65 7.52
N SER A 333 -25.22 -3.21 8.23
CA SER A 333 -24.09 -3.96 7.67
C SER A 333 -23.59 -5.03 8.65
N CYS A 334 -23.01 -6.12 8.13
CA CYS A 334 -22.36 -7.19 8.88
C CYS A 334 -21.42 -8.00 7.97
N TRP A 335 -20.54 -8.83 8.55
CA TRP A 335 -19.73 -9.82 7.82
C TRP A 335 -19.59 -11.12 8.63
N GLY A 336 -18.95 -11.06 9.80
CA GLY A 336 -18.95 -12.13 10.80
C GLY A 336 -18.27 -13.41 10.32
N GLY A 337 -17.18 -13.28 9.56
CA GLY A 337 -16.40 -14.40 9.02
C GLY A 337 -17.05 -15.21 7.88
N MET A 338 -18.39 -15.28 7.82
CA MET A 338 -19.13 -16.02 6.78
C MET A 338 -20.44 -15.32 6.45
N VAL A 339 -20.71 -15.17 5.15
CA VAL A 339 -21.92 -14.53 4.64
C VAL A 339 -22.58 -15.34 3.53
N THR A 340 -23.90 -15.20 3.39
CA THR A 340 -24.59 -15.59 2.16
C THR A 340 -25.15 -14.36 1.46
N LEU A 341 -25.06 -14.32 0.13
CA LEU A 341 -25.44 -13.18 -0.69
C LEU A 341 -26.37 -13.61 -1.82
N ASP A 342 -27.29 -12.72 -2.21
CA ASP A 342 -27.97 -12.82 -3.49
C ASP A 342 -27.00 -12.56 -4.65
N ALA A 343 -26.87 -13.52 -5.56
CA ALA A 343 -25.96 -13.41 -6.70
C ALA A 343 -26.47 -12.45 -7.78
N GLU A 344 -27.79 -12.19 -7.84
CA GLU A 344 -28.42 -11.42 -8.92
C GLU A 344 -27.79 -10.03 -9.13
N PRO A 345 -27.54 -9.20 -8.09
CA PRO A 345 -26.95 -7.87 -8.27
C PRO A 345 -25.51 -7.90 -8.82
N PHE A 346 -24.72 -8.93 -8.46
CA PHE A 346 -23.36 -9.14 -8.97
C PHE A 346 -23.38 -9.59 -10.43
N ILE A 347 -24.23 -10.56 -10.78
CA ILE A 347 -24.40 -11.07 -12.15
C ILE A 347 -24.82 -9.96 -13.11
N ARG A 348 -25.66 -9.02 -12.65
CA ARG A 348 -26.05 -7.84 -13.44
C ARG A 348 -24.97 -6.77 -13.56
N GLY A 349 -23.85 -6.90 -12.84
CA GLY A 349 -22.80 -5.90 -12.76
C GLY A 349 -23.23 -4.62 -12.06
N SER A 350 -24.24 -4.69 -11.19
CA SER A 350 -24.82 -3.52 -10.53
C SER A 350 -24.18 -3.23 -9.16
N ILE A 351 -23.54 -4.24 -8.57
CA ILE A 351 -22.67 -4.12 -7.39
C ILE A 351 -21.43 -4.99 -7.60
N ALA A 352 -20.35 -4.65 -6.89
CA ALA A 352 -19.13 -5.44 -6.76
C ALA A 352 -18.49 -5.11 -5.40
N PHE A 353 -17.54 -5.93 -4.94
CA PHE A 353 -16.72 -5.51 -3.79
C PHE A 353 -15.86 -4.31 -4.21
N ARG A 354 -15.82 -3.27 -3.38
CA ARG A 354 -15.06 -2.05 -3.67
C ARG A 354 -14.63 -1.34 -2.40
N SER A 355 -13.60 -0.52 -2.50
CA SER A 355 -13.27 0.49 -1.49
C SER A 355 -14.21 1.70 -1.58
N SER A 356 -14.12 2.56 -0.56
CA SER A 356 -14.93 3.78 -0.44
C SER A 356 -14.62 4.78 -1.56
N ASP A 357 -15.65 5.39 -2.14
CA ASP A 357 -15.48 6.49 -3.09
C ASP A 357 -15.03 7.78 -2.36
N LYS A 358 -14.54 8.78 -3.11
CA LYS A 358 -14.03 10.05 -2.54
C LYS A 358 -15.01 10.79 -1.62
N GLU A 359 -16.32 10.66 -1.88
CA GLU A 359 -17.39 11.29 -1.08
C GLU A 359 -17.90 10.39 0.05
N GLU A 360 -17.37 9.17 0.17
CA GLU A 360 -17.76 8.21 1.18
C GLU A 360 -16.71 8.17 2.29
N CYS A 361 -17.16 7.96 3.53
CA CYS A 361 -16.23 7.68 4.62
C CYS A 361 -15.41 6.43 4.31
N TYR A 362 -14.14 6.44 4.73
CA TYR A 362 -13.33 5.22 4.71
C TYR A 362 -13.98 4.13 5.58
N MET A 363 -14.29 3.01 4.95
CA MET A 363 -14.96 1.88 5.58
C MET A 363 -14.58 0.59 4.86
N GLY A 364 -14.52 -0.53 5.60
CA GLY A 364 -14.23 -1.84 5.01
C GLY A 364 -15.21 -2.21 3.89
N GLU A 365 -14.76 -3.07 2.98
CA GLU A 365 -15.51 -3.50 1.80
C GLU A 365 -16.88 -4.16 2.10
N PRO A 366 -17.13 -4.79 3.27
CA PRO A 366 -18.47 -5.27 3.61
C PRO A 366 -19.45 -4.12 3.84
N MET A 367 -18.97 -2.99 4.35
CA MET A 367 -19.80 -1.83 4.65
C MET A 367 -20.16 -1.04 3.38
N THR A 368 -19.23 -0.96 2.42
CA THR A 368 -19.52 -0.40 1.07
C THR A 368 -20.47 -1.31 0.30
N LEU A 369 -20.29 -2.64 0.37
CA LEU A 369 -21.23 -3.61 -0.22
C LEU A 369 -22.65 -3.45 0.35
N ALA A 370 -22.77 -3.39 1.68
CA ALA A 370 -24.06 -3.18 2.34
C ALA A 370 -24.71 -1.86 1.91
N LYS A 371 -23.92 -0.78 1.82
CA LYS A 371 -24.39 0.51 1.32
C LYS A 371 -24.91 0.43 -0.11
N ASP A 372 -24.23 -0.29 -0.99
CA ASP A 372 -24.66 -0.47 -2.38
C ASP A 372 -25.96 -1.28 -2.47
N LEU A 373 -26.12 -2.31 -1.63
CA LEU A 373 -27.39 -3.02 -1.49
C LEU A 373 -28.51 -2.08 -1.03
N TRP A 374 -28.29 -1.24 -0.02
CA TRP A 374 -29.26 -0.24 0.42
C TRP A 374 -29.62 0.75 -0.68
N LYS A 375 -28.64 1.23 -1.45
CA LYS A 375 -28.84 2.15 -2.59
C LYS A 375 -29.72 1.53 -3.68
N GLN A 376 -29.70 0.21 -3.82
CA GLN A 376 -30.56 -0.54 -4.74
C GLN A 376 -31.92 -0.96 -4.14
N GLY A 377 -32.25 -0.54 -2.91
CA GLY A 377 -33.47 -0.98 -2.23
C GLY A 377 -33.43 -2.43 -1.75
N ARG A 378 -32.22 -2.99 -1.60
CA ARG A 378 -31.93 -4.37 -1.20
C ARG A 378 -31.35 -4.47 0.22
N GLY A 379 -31.74 -3.54 1.10
CA GLY A 379 -31.32 -3.48 2.51
C GLY A 379 -31.86 -4.58 3.43
N GLN A 380 -32.29 -5.72 2.88
CA GLN A 380 -32.67 -6.90 3.67
C GLN A 380 -31.40 -7.66 4.10
N ILE A 381 -30.64 -7.06 5.03
CA ILE A 381 -29.39 -7.59 5.56
C ILE A 381 -29.63 -8.10 6.98
N LEU A 382 -29.21 -9.34 7.25
CA LEU A 382 -29.54 -10.07 8.46
C LEU A 382 -28.29 -10.57 9.18
N ALA A 383 -28.12 -10.23 10.45
CA ALA A 383 -27.18 -10.93 11.32
C ALA A 383 -27.89 -12.11 11.99
N VAL A 384 -27.26 -13.28 12.06
CA VAL A 384 -27.88 -14.53 12.53
C VAL A 384 -27.20 -15.03 13.81
N PRO A 385 -27.70 -14.67 15.01
CA PRO A 385 -27.04 -14.98 16.29
C PRO A 385 -26.88 -16.47 16.61
N SER A 386 -27.64 -17.35 15.95
CA SER A 386 -27.49 -18.80 16.08
C SER A 386 -26.20 -19.33 15.46
N VAL A 387 -25.54 -18.57 14.57
CA VAL A 387 -24.34 -18.98 13.85
C VAL A 387 -23.11 -18.28 14.42
N ASN A 388 -22.34 -19.02 15.22
CA ASN A 388 -21.17 -18.52 15.95
C ASN A 388 -19.88 -19.20 15.48
N THR A 389 -18.87 -18.43 15.08
CA THR A 389 -17.63 -18.92 14.46
C THR A 389 -16.38 -18.33 15.13
N GLY A 390 -15.20 -18.84 14.77
CA GLY A 390 -13.91 -18.31 15.20
C GLY A 390 -12.79 -18.66 14.22
N TYR A 391 -11.70 -17.90 14.24
CA TYR A 391 -10.57 -18.05 13.30
C TYR A 391 -9.60 -19.16 13.70
N GLU A 392 -9.70 -19.65 14.94
CA GLU A 392 -8.86 -20.72 15.49
C GLU A 392 -9.73 -21.79 16.16
N TYR A 393 -9.24 -23.02 16.29
CA TYR A 393 -9.98 -24.13 16.94
C TYR A 393 -10.49 -23.78 18.34
N ASP A 394 -9.62 -23.23 19.18
CA ASP A 394 -9.98 -22.88 20.55
C ASP A 394 -11.00 -21.73 20.57
N GLN A 395 -10.87 -20.75 19.67
CA GLN A 395 -11.83 -19.65 19.56
C GLN A 395 -13.21 -20.15 19.15
N ALA A 396 -13.30 -20.99 18.12
CA ALA A 396 -14.56 -21.54 17.66
C ALA A 396 -15.21 -22.44 18.73
N ARG A 397 -14.41 -23.23 19.45
CA ARG A 397 -14.90 -24.05 20.58
C ARG A 397 -15.43 -23.19 21.72
N ASP A 398 -14.71 -22.14 22.10
CA ASP A 398 -15.15 -21.23 23.17
C ASP A 398 -16.40 -20.44 22.75
N ALA A 399 -16.45 -19.97 21.50
CA ALA A 399 -17.59 -19.27 20.93
C ALA A 399 -18.85 -20.13 20.96
N LYS A 400 -18.78 -21.36 20.42
CA LYS A 400 -19.90 -22.30 20.41
C LYS A 400 -20.23 -22.82 21.81
N GLY A 401 -19.25 -23.04 22.67
CA GLY A 401 -19.48 -23.44 24.06
C GLY A 401 -20.19 -22.38 24.90
N ARG A 402 -19.97 -21.08 24.61
CA ARG A 402 -20.60 -19.97 25.36
C ARG A 402 -21.90 -19.46 24.73
N ARG A 403 -21.97 -19.40 23.40
CA ARG A 403 -23.13 -18.86 22.66
C ARG A 403 -24.07 -19.94 22.12
N GLY A 404 -23.62 -21.19 22.08
CA GLY A 404 -24.37 -22.35 21.59
C GLY A 404 -23.95 -22.78 20.18
N TYR A 405 -24.11 -24.07 19.92
CA TYR A 405 -24.12 -24.61 18.56
C TYR A 405 -25.48 -24.34 17.90
N VAL A 406 -25.53 -24.31 16.56
CA VAL A 406 -26.76 -24.05 15.81
C VAL A 406 -27.89 -24.99 16.26
N HIS A 407 -27.65 -26.31 16.27
CA HIS A 407 -28.65 -27.30 16.69
C HIS A 407 -29.11 -27.13 18.14
N ASP A 408 -28.21 -26.75 19.06
CA ASP A 408 -28.58 -26.52 20.46
C ASP A 408 -29.56 -25.35 20.57
N ILE A 409 -29.30 -24.28 19.82
CA ILE A 409 -30.10 -23.05 19.86
C ILE A 409 -31.45 -23.31 19.19
N VAL A 410 -31.44 -23.80 17.94
CA VAL A 410 -32.66 -23.87 17.13
C VAL A 410 -33.61 -24.98 17.56
N ASN A 411 -33.11 -26.05 18.20
CA ASN A 411 -33.93 -27.12 18.74
C ASN A 411 -34.26 -26.90 20.22
N HIS A 412 -33.80 -25.81 20.83
CA HIS A 412 -34.15 -25.47 22.20
C HIS A 412 -35.66 -25.18 22.31
N THR A 413 -36.33 -25.76 23.30
CA THR A 413 -37.78 -25.59 23.51
C THR A 413 -38.26 -24.14 23.69
N GLN A 414 -37.34 -23.22 24.03
CA GLN A 414 -37.63 -21.80 24.19
C GLN A 414 -37.35 -20.97 22.92
N TYR A 415 -36.74 -21.56 21.90
CA TYR A 415 -36.47 -20.89 20.64
C TYR A 415 -37.75 -20.83 19.80
N ASN A 416 -38.17 -19.63 19.43
CA ASN A 416 -39.45 -19.41 18.75
C ASN A 416 -39.25 -19.32 17.23
N THR A 417 -39.42 -20.44 16.53
CA THR A 417 -39.31 -20.52 15.06
C THR A 417 -40.28 -19.59 14.34
N GLU A 418 -41.48 -19.35 14.88
CA GLU A 418 -42.45 -18.43 14.26
C GLU A 418 -42.02 -16.96 14.37
N ALA A 419 -41.15 -16.61 15.32
CA ALA A 419 -40.62 -15.26 15.53
C ALA A 419 -39.34 -14.96 14.73
N GLU A 420 -38.81 -15.92 13.96
CA GLU A 420 -37.60 -15.74 13.15
C GLU A 420 -37.76 -14.69 12.06
N LEU A 421 -38.97 -14.58 11.49
CA LEU A 421 -39.25 -13.66 10.40
C LEU A 421 -39.15 -12.19 10.85
N VAL A 422 -38.21 -11.45 10.26
CA VAL A 422 -38.04 -10.03 10.56
C VAL A 422 -39.05 -9.20 9.78
N LYS A 423 -39.65 -8.23 10.47
CA LYS A 423 -40.42 -7.17 9.82
C LYS A 423 -39.45 -6.13 9.24
N TRP A 424 -39.17 -6.25 7.95
CA TRP A 424 -38.21 -5.39 7.26
C TRP A 424 -38.52 -3.90 7.36
N GLN A 425 -37.57 -3.14 7.92
CA GLN A 425 -37.49 -1.70 7.75
C GLN A 425 -36.94 -1.40 6.36
N LYS A 426 -37.67 -0.61 5.57
CA LYS A 426 -37.36 -0.36 4.15
C LYS A 426 -36.35 0.77 3.92
N ALA A 427 -36.25 1.71 4.86
CA ALA A 427 -35.33 2.83 4.78
C ALA A 427 -34.08 2.52 5.62
N PRO A 428 -32.87 2.90 5.16
CA PRO A 428 -31.69 2.84 6.00
C PRO A 428 -31.80 3.85 7.15
N PRO A 429 -30.99 3.69 8.22
CA PRO A 429 -30.84 4.74 9.24
C PRO A 429 -30.45 6.08 8.62
N PRO A 430 -30.91 7.21 9.20
CA PRO A 430 -30.64 8.54 8.65
C PRO A 430 -29.17 8.94 8.70
N MET A 431 -28.42 8.38 9.65
CA MET A 431 -26.97 8.52 9.77
C MET A 431 -26.36 7.16 10.08
N VAL A 432 -25.17 6.92 9.56
CA VAL A 432 -24.40 5.70 9.83
C VAL A 432 -23.02 6.10 10.33
N LYS A 433 -22.61 5.54 11.46
CA LYS A 433 -21.35 5.84 12.12
C LYS A 433 -20.17 5.39 11.27
N CYS A 434 -19.39 6.35 10.78
CA CYS A 434 -18.09 6.11 10.16
C CYS A 434 -17.02 5.97 11.24
N MET A 435 -16.05 5.08 11.04
CA MET A 435 -14.87 5.00 11.92
C MET A 435 -13.76 5.88 11.34
N PRO A 436 -13.27 6.90 12.06
CA PRO A 436 -12.22 7.79 11.54
C PRO A 436 -10.89 7.04 11.38
N VAL A 437 -10.21 7.29 10.25
CA VAL A 437 -8.89 6.70 9.92
C VAL A 437 -7.78 7.46 10.64
N TYR A 438 -7.69 7.36 11.96
CA TYR A 438 -6.62 8.06 12.68
C TYR A 438 -5.97 7.31 13.83
N TRP A 439 -6.37 6.06 14.11
CA TRP A 439 -5.77 5.33 15.23
C TRP A 439 -4.34 4.85 14.96
N SER A 440 -4.07 4.34 13.75
CA SER A 440 -2.77 3.79 13.37
C SER A 440 -1.68 4.85 13.17
N LYS A 441 -2.03 6.14 13.16
CA LYS A 441 -1.08 7.26 13.02
C LYS A 441 -0.62 7.86 14.35
N LEU A 442 -1.10 7.38 15.49
CA LEU A 442 -0.79 7.95 16.82
C LEU A 442 0.17 7.12 17.69
N GLY A 443 0.59 5.92 17.28
CA GLY A 443 1.77 5.26 17.84
C GLY A 443 1.74 4.88 19.34
N THR A 444 0.58 4.64 19.96
CA THR A 444 0.50 4.24 21.38
C THR A 444 -0.22 2.91 21.59
N ASP A 445 0.43 1.95 22.27
CA ASP A 445 -0.12 0.64 22.68
C ASP A 445 -1.09 0.73 23.90
N ALA A 446 -2.07 1.64 23.87
CA ALA A 446 -3.11 1.77 24.89
C ALA A 446 -4.37 2.51 24.36
N PRO A 447 -5.56 2.34 24.99
CA PRO A 447 -6.83 2.83 24.45
C PRO A 447 -7.04 4.35 24.63
N CYS A 448 -7.64 5.02 23.64
CA CYS A 448 -8.13 6.42 23.72
C CYS A 448 -9.65 6.55 23.44
N PRO A 449 -10.53 6.34 24.43
CA PRO A 449 -11.91 6.83 24.38
C PRO A 449 -11.92 8.26 24.90
N THR A 450 -12.14 9.30 24.10
CA THR A 450 -12.75 10.51 24.66
C THR A 450 -13.45 11.32 23.60
N HIS A 451 -14.78 11.30 23.67
CA HIS A 451 -15.57 12.53 23.52
C HIS A 451 -15.67 13.13 24.92
N TYR A 452 -15.25 14.38 25.13
CA TYR A 452 -15.56 15.06 26.39
C TYR A 452 -16.92 15.74 26.27
N THR A 453 -17.79 15.49 27.24
CA THR A 453 -19.00 16.30 27.43
C THR A 453 -18.62 17.69 27.94
N GLU A 454 -19.50 18.67 27.75
CA GLU A 454 -19.30 20.03 28.28
C GLU A 454 -19.06 20.04 29.81
N SER A 455 -19.61 19.07 30.54
CA SER A 455 -19.39 18.93 31.98
C SER A 455 -17.99 18.39 32.31
N GLU A 456 -17.46 17.48 31.50
CA GLU A 456 -16.13 16.90 31.71
C GLU A 456 -15.03 17.88 31.34
N LEU A 457 -15.23 18.68 30.29
CA LEU A 457 -14.33 19.81 29.96
C LEU A 457 -14.27 20.84 31.10
N ARG A 458 -15.40 21.13 31.76
CA ARG A 458 -15.46 22.03 32.91
C ARG A 458 -14.83 21.44 34.18
N THR A 459 -14.79 20.12 34.31
CA THR A 459 -14.10 19.41 35.41
C THR A 459 -12.60 19.33 35.15
N HIS A 460 -12.20 19.03 33.92
CA HIS A 460 -10.78 18.98 33.53
C HIS A 460 -10.13 20.37 33.61
N ALA A 461 -10.85 21.42 33.20
CA ALA A 461 -10.42 22.81 33.36
C ALA A 461 -10.29 23.26 34.83
N LYS A 462 -10.87 22.54 35.78
CA LYS A 462 -10.75 22.81 37.22
C LYS A 462 -9.58 22.08 37.89
N GLU A 463 -9.02 21.04 37.26
CA GLU A 463 -8.22 20.03 37.96
C GLU A 463 -6.75 19.89 37.53
N SER A 464 -6.19 20.70 36.61
CA SER A 464 -4.78 20.47 36.20
C SER A 464 -3.95 21.71 35.89
N GLU A 465 -2.75 21.70 36.48
CA GLU A 465 -1.61 22.60 36.29
C GLU A 465 -1.01 22.44 34.87
N GLY A 466 -0.60 23.55 34.24
CA GLY A 466 0.15 23.54 32.97
C GLY A 466 -0.59 24.21 31.79
N TRP A 467 -0.68 25.54 31.80
CA TRP A 467 -1.40 26.30 30.76
C TRP A 467 -0.52 26.73 29.56
N ASN A 468 0.79 26.52 29.60
CA ASN A 468 1.71 27.03 28.56
C ASN A 468 1.82 26.11 27.31
N ASP A 469 1.61 24.80 27.44
CA ASP A 469 1.71 23.85 26.30
C ASP A 469 0.46 23.86 25.38
N VAL A 470 -0.60 24.52 25.84
CA VAL A 470 -1.90 24.54 25.18
C VAL A 470 -1.91 25.57 24.04
N GLN A 471 -1.17 26.67 24.16
CA GLN A 471 -1.18 27.74 23.16
C GLN A 471 -0.43 27.38 21.87
N ASP A 472 0.72 26.72 21.97
CA ASP A 472 1.49 26.23 20.81
C ASP A 472 0.73 25.11 20.07
N PHE A 473 0.02 24.26 20.81
CA PHE A 473 -0.91 23.31 20.24
C PHE A 473 -2.01 24.01 19.44
N TRP A 474 -2.65 25.04 19.99
CA TRP A 474 -3.75 25.76 19.31
C TRP A 474 -3.30 26.61 18.12
N GLU A 475 -2.10 27.20 18.15
CA GLU A 475 -1.51 27.87 16.97
C GLU A 475 -1.18 26.88 15.86
N SER A 476 -0.72 25.67 16.21
CA SER A 476 -0.41 24.60 15.23
C SER A 476 -1.67 24.01 14.57
N VAL A 477 -2.82 24.03 15.24
CA VAL A 477 -4.09 23.48 14.69
C VAL A 477 -5.05 24.55 14.13
N ALA A 478 -4.78 25.84 14.31
CA ALA A 478 -5.65 26.91 13.81
C ALA A 478 -5.80 26.88 12.28
N SER A 479 -4.75 26.49 11.55
CA SER A 479 -4.79 26.28 10.09
C SER A 479 -5.57 25.02 9.70
N ILE A 480 -5.55 23.99 10.56
CA ILE A 480 -6.23 22.70 10.36
C ILE A 480 -7.74 22.86 10.54
N ILE A 481 -8.16 23.60 11.57
CA ILE A 481 -9.57 23.87 11.87
C ILE A 481 -10.23 24.69 10.74
N SER A 482 -9.46 25.56 10.07
CA SER A 482 -9.97 26.37 8.96
C SER A 482 -10.20 25.58 7.65
N ARG A 483 -9.65 24.37 7.54
CA ARG A 483 -9.61 23.63 6.25
C ARG A 483 -10.49 22.37 6.21
N ASP A 484 -10.75 21.72 7.35
CA ASP A 484 -11.25 20.33 7.33
C ASP A 484 -12.72 20.14 7.72
N GLY A 485 -13.55 21.18 7.69
CA GLY A 485 -15.02 21.01 7.74
C GLY A 485 -15.61 20.51 9.06
N TRP A 486 -14.86 20.58 10.17
CA TRP A 486 -15.36 20.26 11.51
C TRP A 486 -16.09 21.45 12.12
N THR A 487 -17.26 21.75 11.57
CA THR A 487 -18.44 22.41 12.18
C THR A 487 -19.30 22.89 11.01
N THR A 488 -20.60 22.62 11.05
CA THR A 488 -21.52 23.24 10.09
C THR A 488 -21.50 24.77 10.29
N ASN A 489 -21.59 25.54 9.19
CA ASN A 489 -21.46 27.01 9.18
C ASN A 489 -22.36 27.75 10.19
N ASP A 490 -23.43 27.11 10.66
CA ASP A 490 -24.39 27.61 11.65
C ASP A 490 -23.92 27.49 13.11
N ARG A 491 -22.88 26.70 13.41
CA ARG A 491 -22.38 26.47 14.79
C ARG A 491 -21.00 27.05 15.07
N TYR A 492 -20.34 27.66 14.09
CA TYR A 492 -19.09 28.39 14.25
C TYR A 492 -19.17 29.44 15.38
N GLY A 493 -20.28 30.18 15.46
CA GLY A 493 -20.51 31.16 16.52
C GLY A 493 -20.60 30.55 17.92
N ASN A 494 -21.17 29.34 18.05
CA ASN A 494 -21.31 28.66 19.34
C ASN A 494 -19.99 28.05 19.81
N ALA A 495 -19.19 27.51 18.90
CA ALA A 495 -17.85 27.04 19.20
C ALA A 495 -16.96 28.21 19.66
N VAL A 496 -16.94 29.31 18.91
CA VAL A 496 -16.19 30.53 19.28
C VAL A 496 -16.67 31.12 20.62
N ALA A 497 -17.98 31.08 20.90
CA ALA A 497 -18.54 31.55 22.17
C ALA A 497 -18.13 30.66 23.36
N LEU A 498 -18.21 29.34 23.22
CA LEU A 498 -17.79 28.37 24.23
C LEU A 498 -16.29 28.50 24.52
N PHE A 499 -15.45 28.65 23.49
CA PHE A 499 -14.00 28.82 23.65
C PHE A 499 -13.64 30.18 24.26
N LYS A 500 -14.40 31.25 23.97
CA LYS A 500 -14.27 32.53 24.68
C LYS A 500 -14.65 32.40 26.16
N GLU A 501 -15.68 31.64 26.49
CA GLU A 501 -16.11 31.42 27.87
C GLU A 501 -15.06 30.60 28.66
N LEU A 502 -14.51 29.54 28.05
CA LEU A 502 -13.46 28.73 28.65
C LEU A 502 -12.15 29.51 28.84
N ARG A 503 -11.78 30.38 27.88
CA ARG A 503 -10.66 31.32 28.01
C ARG A 503 -10.87 32.29 29.17
N GLU A 504 -12.08 32.82 29.33
CA GLU A 504 -12.41 33.77 30.40
C GLU A 504 -12.49 33.11 31.78
N ILE A 505 -12.92 31.85 31.85
CA ILE A 505 -12.89 31.03 33.07
C ILE A 505 -11.43 30.76 33.46
N GLY A 506 -10.58 30.34 32.52
CA GLY A 506 -9.15 30.16 32.72
C GLY A 506 -8.48 31.44 33.21
N ARG A 507 -8.78 32.59 32.58
CA ARG A 507 -8.30 33.92 32.98
C ARG A 507 -8.67 34.26 34.43
N LYS A 508 -9.92 34.02 34.84
CA LYS A 508 -10.40 34.33 36.19
C LYS A 508 -9.83 33.41 37.28
N SER A 509 -9.30 32.25 36.90
CA SER A 509 -8.63 31.33 37.83
C SER A 509 -7.13 31.59 37.99
N MET A 510 -6.51 32.43 37.16
CA MET A 510 -5.10 32.82 37.28
C MET A 510 -4.92 33.90 38.37
N VAL A 511 -3.89 33.77 39.22
CA VAL A 511 -3.56 34.74 40.27
C VAL A 511 -2.05 34.98 40.30
N GLY A 512 -1.61 36.24 40.32
CA GLY A 512 -0.18 36.60 40.31
C GLY A 512 0.39 36.81 38.91
N ARG A 513 1.73 36.75 38.76
CA ARG A 513 2.47 37.08 37.52
C ARG A 513 1.97 36.35 36.27
N GLU A 514 1.44 35.14 36.40
CA GLU A 514 0.88 34.36 35.28
C GLU A 514 -0.34 35.04 34.62
N GLY A 515 -1.13 35.80 35.40
CA GLY A 515 -2.23 36.60 34.85
C GLY A 515 -1.76 37.90 34.18
N GLU A 516 -0.61 38.42 34.58
CA GLU A 516 0.03 39.61 33.96
C GLU A 516 0.69 39.23 32.62
N ASP A 517 1.39 38.10 32.56
CA ASP A 517 2.00 37.56 31.33
C ASP A 517 0.93 37.18 30.28
N PHE A 518 -0.27 36.77 30.72
CA PHE A 518 -1.41 36.49 29.84
C PHE A 518 -2.00 37.75 29.17
N GLU A 519 -1.83 38.94 29.76
CA GLU A 519 -2.26 40.22 29.17
C GLU A 519 -1.21 40.88 28.27
N GLU A 520 0.08 40.50 28.38
CA GLU A 520 1.18 41.14 27.63
C GLU A 520 1.41 40.59 26.20
N GLN A 521 0.70 39.56 25.75
CA GLN A 521 0.77 39.12 24.35
C GLN A 521 -0.05 40.04 23.42
N PRO A 522 0.56 40.79 22.48
CA PRO A 522 -0.14 41.85 21.78
C PRO A 522 -0.99 41.31 20.64
N GLN A 523 -2.27 41.66 20.65
CA GLN A 523 -3.06 41.80 19.44
C GLN A 523 -2.44 42.89 18.56
N ASN A 524 -1.73 42.46 17.52
CA ASN A 524 -1.70 43.06 16.19
C ASN A 524 -1.54 44.60 16.12
N LYS A 525 -0.30 45.12 16.00
CA LYS A 525 -0.05 46.46 15.41
C LYS A 525 1.28 46.54 14.67
N ASP A 526 1.19 46.82 13.37
CA ASP A 526 2.25 47.28 12.46
C ASP A 526 2.37 48.84 12.54
N PRO A 527 3.22 49.53 11.76
CA PRO A 527 4.50 50.11 12.18
C PRO A 527 4.49 51.64 12.12
N SER A 528 4.88 52.35 13.19
CA SER A 528 5.44 53.72 13.11
C SER A 528 5.65 54.31 14.51
N MET A 529 6.63 55.23 14.59
CA MET A 529 6.86 56.20 15.66
C MET A 529 7.69 55.78 16.90
N TYR A 530 9.02 55.91 16.73
CA TYR A 530 9.87 56.95 17.34
C TYR A 530 9.85 57.23 18.88
N TRP A 531 11.09 57.20 19.43
CA TRP A 531 11.68 57.91 20.61
C TRP A 531 11.72 57.24 22.01
N LEU A 532 12.96 56.99 22.45
CA LEU A 532 13.51 56.97 23.83
C LEU A 532 13.05 58.17 24.71
N PRO A 533 13.29 58.25 26.06
CA PRO A 533 14.08 57.41 26.98
C PRO A 533 13.45 57.14 28.39
N THR A 534 14.26 56.55 29.31
CA THR A 534 14.31 56.74 30.80
C THR A 534 13.81 55.53 31.62
N LEU A 535 14.71 54.62 32.05
CA LEU A 535 15.51 54.61 33.30
C LEU A 535 14.73 54.27 34.58
N LEU A 536 15.37 53.35 35.34
CA LEU A 536 15.16 52.96 36.75
C LEU A 536 14.06 51.92 37.03
N TYR A 537 14.47 50.65 37.13
CA TYR A 537 14.48 49.94 38.42
C TYR A 537 15.39 48.70 38.36
N LEU A 538 16.56 48.84 38.99
CA LEU A 538 17.47 47.76 39.38
C LEU A 538 16.89 47.02 40.59
N GLY A 539 16.96 45.69 40.61
CA GLY A 539 16.82 44.90 41.83
C GLY A 539 16.53 43.40 41.63
N ALA A 540 17.57 42.63 41.29
CA ALA A 540 17.86 41.21 41.66
C ALA A 540 16.68 40.20 41.80
N LEU A 541 16.57 39.01 41.20
CA LEU A 541 17.38 37.99 40.47
C LEU A 541 16.34 36.92 39.99
N PRO A 542 16.64 35.83 39.24
CA PRO A 542 17.79 35.50 38.41
C PRO A 542 17.41 35.27 36.92
N SER A 543 18.30 35.66 36.01
CA SER A 543 18.20 35.34 34.59
C SER A 543 18.12 33.83 34.36
N CYS A 544 17.09 33.35 33.68
CA CYS A 544 17.20 32.14 32.88
C CYS A 544 18.32 32.39 31.87
N ILE A 545 19.49 31.84 32.16
CA ILE A 545 20.58 31.73 31.21
C ILE A 545 20.03 30.85 30.08
N ALA A 546 19.60 31.48 28.99
CA ALA A 546 19.73 30.86 27.68
C ALA A 546 21.17 30.35 27.65
N ARG A 547 21.34 29.03 27.54
CA ARG A 547 22.65 28.39 27.45
C ARG A 547 23.27 28.93 26.16
N GLN A 548 23.97 30.06 26.26
CA GLN A 548 24.88 30.52 25.24
C GLN A 548 25.87 29.38 25.10
N ILE A 549 25.86 28.71 23.94
CA ILE A 549 26.97 27.89 23.50
C ILE A 549 28.20 28.78 23.70
N PRO A 550 29.21 28.35 24.48
CA PRO A 550 30.43 29.12 24.65
C PRO A 550 30.95 29.50 23.27
N ARG A 551 31.10 30.80 23.02
CA ARG A 551 31.89 31.32 21.90
C ARG A 551 33.36 31.03 22.20
N ASP A 552 33.75 29.76 22.18
CA ASP A 552 35.15 29.36 22.20
C ASP A 552 35.65 29.26 20.75
N ASP A 553 36.67 30.07 20.48
CA ASP A 553 37.53 30.11 19.30
C ASP A 553 36.83 30.19 17.92
N HIS A 554 36.28 31.36 17.59
CA HIS A 554 35.80 31.67 16.23
C HIS A 554 36.95 31.77 15.19
N ASP A 555 38.22 31.80 15.61
CA ASP A 555 39.36 32.04 14.70
C ASP A 555 40.00 30.77 14.12
N SER A 556 39.63 29.57 14.60
CA SER A 556 40.19 28.32 14.07
C SER A 556 39.31 27.67 12.99
N SER A 557 39.93 27.40 11.84
CA SER A 557 39.28 26.74 10.70
C SER A 557 38.77 25.34 11.09
N PRO A 558 37.51 24.99 10.74
CA PRO A 558 37.01 23.62 10.87
C PRO A 558 37.81 22.60 10.04
N LEU A 559 38.53 23.07 9.01
CA LEU A 559 39.39 22.27 8.14
C LEU A 559 40.85 22.21 8.66
N ASN A 560 41.02 21.97 9.96
CA ASN A 560 42.33 21.90 10.64
C ASN A 560 43.09 20.58 10.35
N GLU A 561 44.31 20.45 10.89
CA GLU A 561 45.14 19.25 10.72
C GLU A 561 44.48 17.94 11.20
N GLY A 562 43.63 18.02 12.24
CA GLY A 562 42.88 16.87 12.75
C GLY A 562 41.84 16.40 11.73
N PHE A 563 41.07 17.34 11.17
CA PHE A 563 40.13 17.07 10.10
C PHE A 563 40.83 16.51 8.85
N GLU A 564 41.97 17.09 8.47
CA GLU A 564 42.76 16.63 7.32
C GLU A 564 43.24 15.18 7.47
N LYS A 565 43.61 14.74 8.68
CA LYS A 565 43.93 13.31 8.92
C LYS A 565 42.72 12.41 8.67
N LYS A 566 41.51 12.87 9.06
CA LYS A 566 40.27 12.12 8.82
C LYS A 566 39.90 12.07 7.34
N VAL A 567 40.06 13.17 6.60
CA VAL A 567 39.87 13.19 5.14
C VAL A 567 40.85 12.25 4.45
N ASN A 568 42.13 12.29 4.81
CA ASN A 568 43.15 11.40 4.24
C ASN A 568 42.88 9.92 4.56
N TRP A 569 42.40 9.62 5.77
CA TRP A 569 41.91 8.29 6.09
C TRP A 569 40.74 7.89 5.19
N ALA A 570 39.74 8.77 5.01
CA ALA A 570 38.57 8.47 4.22
C ALA A 570 38.90 8.25 2.73
N LEU A 571 39.76 9.10 2.13
CA LEU A 571 40.25 8.92 0.75
C LEU A 571 40.87 7.53 0.57
N LYS A 572 41.73 7.12 1.50
CA LYS A 572 42.43 5.83 1.45
C LYS A 572 41.49 4.64 1.71
N HIS A 573 40.66 4.75 2.75
CA HIS A 573 39.79 3.66 3.23
C HIS A 573 38.68 3.37 2.22
N PHE A 574 38.07 4.41 1.66
CA PHE A 574 36.95 4.31 0.73
C PHE A 574 37.36 4.45 -0.75
N ARG A 575 38.67 4.55 -1.02
CA ARG A 575 39.28 4.60 -2.37
C ARG A 575 38.71 5.71 -3.25
N ILE A 576 38.63 6.91 -2.70
CA ILE A 576 38.20 8.10 -3.42
C ILE A 576 39.46 8.78 -3.98
N PRO A 577 39.54 9.07 -5.30
CA PRO A 577 40.71 9.73 -5.86
C PRO A 577 40.92 11.14 -5.30
N GLY A 578 39.86 11.95 -5.22
CA GLY A 578 39.93 13.30 -4.69
C GLY A 578 38.59 13.88 -4.25
N LEU A 579 38.67 14.87 -3.37
CA LEU A 579 37.55 15.60 -2.76
C LEU A 579 37.85 17.10 -2.70
N ALA A 580 36.86 17.93 -2.96
CA ALA A 580 36.86 19.35 -2.59
C ALA A 580 35.80 19.59 -1.52
N ILE A 581 36.18 20.23 -0.43
CA ILE A 581 35.32 20.47 0.74
C ILE A 581 35.30 21.96 1.05
N SER A 582 34.11 22.50 1.33
CA SER A 582 33.96 23.84 1.90
C SER A 582 33.05 23.84 3.11
N VAL A 583 33.31 24.77 4.04
CA VAL A 583 32.53 25.03 5.24
C VAL A 583 32.22 26.52 5.33
N VAL A 584 30.94 26.84 5.52
CA VAL A 584 30.45 28.15 5.91
C VAL A 584 30.20 28.13 7.42
N ARG A 585 30.79 29.05 8.18
CA ARG A 585 30.52 29.21 9.62
C ARG A 585 30.30 30.71 9.90
N GLY A 586 29.06 31.10 10.19
CA GLY A 586 28.70 32.52 10.20
C GLY A 586 28.93 33.15 8.82
N GLU A 587 29.79 34.16 8.73
CA GLU A 587 30.15 34.80 7.45
C GLU A 587 31.34 34.15 6.72
N ASP A 588 32.14 33.39 7.45
CA ASP A 588 33.43 32.89 6.98
C ASP A 588 33.25 31.67 6.08
N ILE A 589 34.08 31.60 5.05
CA ILE A 589 34.15 30.48 4.11
C ILE A 589 35.55 29.87 4.21
N PHE A 590 35.60 28.58 4.53
CA PHE A 590 36.80 27.75 4.50
C PHE A 590 36.65 26.75 3.36
N ALA A 591 37.67 26.57 2.52
CA ALA A 591 37.63 25.56 1.46
C ALA A 591 39.00 24.95 1.23
N LYS A 592 39.04 23.66 0.89
CA LYS A 592 40.28 22.94 0.59
C LYS A 592 40.02 21.74 -0.32
N GLY A 593 40.96 21.50 -1.24
CA GLY A 593 41.03 20.30 -2.06
C GLY A 593 41.95 19.22 -1.46
N TYR A 594 41.61 17.95 -1.69
CA TYR A 594 42.32 16.79 -1.21
C TYR A 594 42.40 15.71 -2.30
N GLY A 595 43.53 15.01 -2.38
CA GLY A 595 43.72 13.94 -3.39
C GLY A 595 43.96 14.49 -4.80
N ILE A 596 43.53 13.73 -5.81
CA ILE A 596 43.80 14.01 -7.23
C ILE A 596 42.51 14.11 -8.06
N SER A 597 42.47 15.09 -8.96
CA SER A 597 41.36 15.32 -9.89
C SER A 597 41.42 14.38 -11.10
N ASN A 598 42.61 13.88 -11.42
CA ASN A 598 42.84 12.98 -12.53
C ASN A 598 43.95 11.96 -12.21
N THR A 599 43.65 10.67 -12.33
CA THR A 599 44.54 9.54 -12.00
C THR A 599 45.68 9.33 -12.98
N GLU A 600 45.56 9.80 -14.23
CA GLU A 600 46.60 9.68 -15.25
C GLU A 600 47.66 10.78 -15.11
N THR A 601 47.21 12.02 -14.92
CA THR A 601 48.08 13.20 -14.78
C THR A 601 48.51 13.44 -13.34
N THR A 602 47.87 12.79 -12.37
CA THR A 602 48.08 12.98 -10.92
C THR A 602 47.89 14.43 -10.46
N LYS A 603 47.09 15.21 -11.22
CA LYS A 603 46.80 16.61 -10.90
C LYS A 603 46.09 16.69 -9.55
N PRO A 604 46.55 17.55 -8.61
CA PRO A 604 45.91 17.67 -7.30
C PRO A 604 44.54 18.33 -7.40
N VAL A 605 43.60 17.90 -6.57
CA VAL A 605 42.33 18.64 -6.37
C VAL A 605 42.63 19.93 -5.62
N THR A 606 42.01 21.02 -6.05
CA THR A 606 41.96 22.29 -5.34
C THR A 606 40.52 22.62 -4.96
N GLU A 607 40.33 23.61 -4.10
CA GLU A 607 39.00 24.16 -3.77
C GLU A 607 38.26 24.76 -4.98
N HIS A 608 39.00 25.07 -6.06
CA HIS A 608 38.54 25.61 -7.34
C HIS A 608 38.35 24.54 -8.43
N THR A 609 38.75 23.29 -8.18
CA THR A 609 38.52 22.20 -9.15
C THR A 609 37.02 21.95 -9.28
N LEU A 610 36.54 21.85 -10.52
CA LEU A 610 35.14 21.67 -10.84
C LEU A 610 34.73 20.20 -10.80
N PHE A 611 33.60 19.95 -10.15
CA PHE A 611 32.94 18.64 -10.08
C PHE A 611 31.48 18.79 -10.49
N GLU A 612 30.89 17.71 -11.01
CA GLU A 612 29.46 17.71 -11.29
C GLU A 612 28.66 17.57 -9.99
N GLY A 613 27.81 18.56 -9.69
CA GLY A 613 26.94 18.56 -8.51
C GLY A 613 25.81 17.53 -8.60
N ALA A 614 25.53 16.99 -9.78
CA ALA A 614 24.49 16.01 -9.98
C ALA A 614 23.12 16.52 -9.48
N SER A 615 22.43 15.73 -8.66
CA SER A 615 21.08 16.04 -8.17
C SER A 615 21.00 17.24 -7.22
N THR A 616 22.11 17.79 -6.73
CA THR A 616 22.08 19.10 -6.01
C THR A 616 21.64 20.23 -6.93
N THR A 617 21.70 20.06 -8.26
CA THR A 617 21.12 20.96 -9.27
C THR A 617 19.64 21.27 -9.01
N LYS A 618 18.89 20.31 -8.44
CA LYS A 618 17.47 20.47 -8.14
C LYS A 618 17.18 21.68 -7.25
N ALA A 619 18.06 21.95 -6.28
CA ALA A 619 17.96 23.11 -5.42
C ALA A 619 18.08 24.44 -6.21
N PHE A 620 18.97 24.50 -7.21
CA PHE A 620 19.09 25.66 -8.10
C PHE A 620 17.85 25.81 -8.99
N THR A 621 17.31 24.71 -9.53
CA THR A 621 16.09 24.74 -10.34
C THR A 621 14.87 25.18 -9.52
N ALA A 622 14.73 24.71 -8.29
CA ALA A 622 13.69 25.16 -7.36
C ALA A 622 13.82 26.66 -7.03
N ALA A 623 15.05 27.13 -6.76
CA ALA A 623 15.33 28.55 -6.56
C ALA A 623 14.99 29.39 -7.81
N ALA A 624 15.28 28.88 -9.01
CA ALA A 624 14.92 29.56 -10.26
C ALA A 624 13.40 29.68 -10.47
N ILE A 625 12.62 28.64 -10.15
CA ILE A 625 11.15 28.73 -10.15
C ILE A 625 10.67 29.74 -9.12
N SER A 626 11.26 29.76 -7.92
CA SER A 626 10.94 30.74 -6.87
C SER A 626 11.11 32.19 -7.37
N LEU A 627 12.19 32.46 -8.10
CA LEU A 627 12.42 33.77 -8.73
C LEU A 627 11.43 34.12 -9.83
N LEU A 628 10.77 33.15 -10.47
CA LEU A 628 9.69 33.39 -11.43
C LEU A 628 8.36 33.64 -10.71
N VAL A 629 8.09 32.94 -9.61
CA VAL A 629 6.90 33.14 -8.79
C VAL A 629 6.86 34.55 -8.19
N ASP A 630 8.01 35.08 -7.81
CA ASP A 630 8.16 36.43 -7.25
C ASP A 630 8.21 37.55 -8.33
N ASP A 631 8.30 37.20 -9.62
CA ASP A 631 8.48 38.17 -10.71
C ASP A 631 7.14 38.52 -11.36
N ASP A 632 6.69 39.76 -11.15
CA ASP A 632 5.42 40.30 -11.67
C ASP A 632 5.27 40.17 -13.20
N LYS A 633 6.35 39.91 -13.95
CA LYS A 633 6.29 39.62 -15.39
C LYS A 633 5.68 38.25 -15.71
N TYR A 634 5.66 37.33 -14.74
CA TYR A 634 5.16 35.96 -14.89
C TYR A 634 4.00 35.68 -13.91
N PRO A 635 2.91 36.47 -13.92
CA PRO A 635 1.85 36.38 -12.91
C PRO A 635 1.12 35.03 -12.89
N ASN A 636 1.19 34.26 -13.98
CA ASN A 636 0.58 32.94 -14.10
C ASN A 636 1.44 31.82 -13.48
N ILE A 637 2.69 32.10 -13.10
CA ILE A 637 3.58 31.13 -12.47
C ILE A 637 3.46 31.30 -10.96
N GLN A 638 2.68 30.42 -10.33
CA GLN A 638 2.48 30.38 -8.89
C GLN A 638 2.66 28.93 -8.41
N TRP A 639 2.98 28.72 -7.13
CA TRP A 639 3.21 27.38 -6.57
C TRP A 639 2.05 26.40 -6.85
N THR A 640 0.82 26.91 -6.82
CA THR A 640 -0.42 26.16 -7.05
C THR A 640 -0.86 26.12 -8.51
N THR A 641 -0.11 26.73 -9.44
CA THR A 641 -0.42 26.68 -10.88
C THR A 641 -0.29 25.25 -11.38
N PRO A 642 -1.32 24.67 -12.02
CA PRO A 642 -1.19 23.40 -12.73
C PRO A 642 -0.14 23.48 -13.83
N VAL A 643 0.78 22.52 -13.87
CA VAL A 643 1.91 22.53 -14.83
C VAL A 643 1.39 22.54 -16.27
N HIS A 644 0.33 21.78 -16.55
CA HIS A 644 -0.28 21.71 -17.89
C HIS A 644 -0.79 23.05 -18.41
N ASP A 645 -1.26 23.96 -17.54
CA ASP A 645 -1.79 25.27 -17.95
C ASP A 645 -0.71 26.19 -18.52
N ILE A 646 0.53 26.00 -18.06
CA ILE A 646 1.70 26.79 -18.48
C ILE A 646 2.69 25.97 -19.32
N LEU A 647 2.46 24.67 -19.49
CA LEU A 647 3.26 23.78 -20.33
C LEU A 647 2.36 22.69 -20.94
N PRO A 648 1.58 22.99 -22.01
CA PRO A 648 0.54 22.10 -22.53
C PRO A 648 1.05 20.73 -23.03
N GLU A 649 2.32 20.61 -23.36
CA GLU A 649 2.96 19.33 -23.70
C GLU A 649 3.14 18.39 -22.50
N PHE A 650 3.12 18.91 -21.27
CA PHE A 650 3.12 18.11 -20.05
C PHE A 650 1.79 17.38 -19.91
N ALA A 651 1.85 16.05 -19.95
CA ALA A 651 0.72 15.18 -19.69
C ALA A 651 1.23 13.92 -18.97
N LEU A 652 0.44 13.46 -18.00
CA LEU A 652 0.64 12.20 -17.30
C LEU A 652 -0.37 11.16 -17.81
N GLU A 653 -0.15 9.90 -17.47
CA GLU A 653 -1.06 8.80 -17.87
C GLU A 653 -2.51 9.07 -17.45
N ASP A 654 -2.72 9.55 -16.22
CA ASP A 654 -4.03 9.96 -15.73
C ASP A 654 -4.43 11.38 -16.21
N PRO A 655 -5.57 11.53 -16.91
CA PRO A 655 -6.08 12.84 -17.32
C PRO A 655 -6.36 13.79 -16.16
N TRP A 656 -6.77 13.27 -14.99
CA TRP A 656 -6.99 14.10 -13.82
C TRP A 656 -5.66 14.64 -13.28
N ALA A 657 -4.66 13.78 -13.08
CA ALA A 657 -3.31 14.19 -12.67
C ALA A 657 -2.69 15.20 -13.64
N THR A 658 -2.86 15.01 -14.95
CA THR A 658 -2.40 15.95 -15.99
C THR A 658 -2.87 17.38 -15.72
N THR A 659 -4.14 17.55 -15.36
CA THR A 659 -4.77 18.87 -15.19
C THR A 659 -4.68 19.44 -13.78
N HIS A 660 -4.18 18.67 -12.80
CA HIS A 660 -4.19 19.05 -11.38
C HIS A 660 -2.81 19.04 -10.69
N VAL A 661 -1.81 18.39 -11.29
CA VAL A 661 -0.43 18.43 -10.78
C VAL A 661 0.15 19.83 -10.95
N THR A 662 0.58 20.43 -9.85
CA THR A 662 1.06 21.81 -9.75
C THR A 662 2.58 21.93 -9.71
N LEU A 663 3.12 23.15 -9.81
CA LEU A 663 4.55 23.43 -9.60
C LEU A 663 5.05 22.91 -8.25
N GLU A 664 4.28 23.11 -7.18
CA GLU A 664 4.59 22.55 -5.85
C GLU A 664 4.68 21.02 -5.90
N ASP A 665 3.75 20.35 -6.60
CA ASP A 665 3.70 18.89 -6.65
C ASP A 665 4.91 18.28 -7.37
N ILE A 666 5.35 18.90 -8.48
CA ILE A 666 6.51 18.42 -9.24
C ILE A 666 7.85 18.67 -8.52
N LEU A 667 7.96 19.78 -7.77
CA LEU A 667 9.16 20.13 -7.01
C LEU A 667 9.26 19.37 -5.68
N SER A 668 8.14 18.91 -5.13
CA SER A 668 8.11 18.15 -3.88
C SER A 668 7.90 16.63 -4.07
N HIS A 669 8.06 16.12 -5.29
CA HIS A 669 7.99 14.69 -5.63
C HIS A 669 6.70 14.00 -5.18
N ARG A 670 5.55 14.66 -5.31
CA ARG A 670 4.25 14.13 -4.86
C ARG A 670 3.20 14.06 -5.96
N SER A 671 3.64 13.88 -7.21
CA SER A 671 2.76 13.74 -8.38
C SER A 671 2.16 12.34 -8.54
N GLY A 672 2.68 11.33 -7.83
CA GLY A 672 2.34 9.92 -8.06
C GLY A 672 3.12 9.25 -9.19
N LEU A 673 4.04 9.99 -9.85
CA LEU A 673 4.92 9.47 -10.88
C LEU A 673 6.24 8.99 -10.25
N PRO A 674 6.54 7.67 -10.24
CA PRO A 674 7.80 7.16 -9.76
C PRO A 674 8.94 7.42 -10.76
N ARG A 675 10.12 6.88 -10.49
CA ARG A 675 11.28 7.01 -11.36
C ARG A 675 11.04 6.27 -12.69
N HIS A 676 11.26 6.98 -13.80
CA HIS A 676 11.11 6.46 -15.17
C HIS A 676 12.27 6.93 -16.07
N ASP A 677 13.46 7.05 -15.49
CA ASP A 677 14.61 7.75 -16.12
C ASP A 677 15.04 7.16 -17.47
N TRP A 678 14.69 5.89 -17.76
CA TRP A 678 14.96 5.25 -19.06
C TRP A 678 14.28 5.96 -20.24
N ILE A 679 13.23 6.77 -20.03
CA ILE A 679 12.66 7.61 -21.08
C ILE A 679 13.73 8.57 -21.63
N ALA A 680 14.60 9.10 -20.76
CA ALA A 680 15.66 10.03 -21.14
C ALA A 680 16.87 9.34 -21.82
N ASN A 681 16.90 7.99 -21.84
CA ASN A 681 17.93 7.21 -22.53
C ASN A 681 17.60 6.98 -24.01
N ALA A 682 16.46 7.46 -24.51
CA ALA A 682 16.18 7.48 -25.95
C ALA A 682 16.74 8.76 -26.55
N ASN A 683 17.16 8.72 -27.82
CA ASN A 683 17.60 9.91 -28.55
C ASN A 683 16.42 10.88 -28.81
N LEU A 684 16.06 11.64 -27.77
CA LEU A 684 14.89 12.52 -27.71
C LEU A 684 15.28 13.92 -27.27
N THR A 685 14.53 14.90 -27.73
CA THR A 685 14.51 16.25 -27.16
C THR A 685 13.80 16.26 -25.80
N ILE A 686 14.07 17.27 -24.98
CA ILE A 686 13.41 17.41 -23.66
C ILE A 686 11.89 17.50 -23.79
N GLN A 687 11.41 18.13 -24.88
CA GLN A 687 9.99 18.28 -25.17
C GLN A 687 9.35 16.92 -25.40
N GLU A 688 10.03 16.05 -26.14
CA GLU A 688 9.56 14.69 -26.42
C GLU A 688 9.55 13.86 -25.14
N VAL A 689 10.59 13.95 -24.30
CA VAL A 689 10.63 13.30 -22.98
C VAL A 689 9.42 13.71 -22.13
N ILE A 690 9.15 15.01 -22.02
CA ILE A 690 8.01 15.54 -21.26
C ILE A 690 6.67 15.07 -21.86
N SER A 691 6.56 15.08 -23.18
CA SER A 691 5.33 14.63 -23.85
C SER A 691 5.06 13.13 -23.63
N LYS A 692 6.11 12.33 -23.47
CA LYS A 692 6.05 10.87 -23.28
C LYS A 692 5.72 10.45 -21.84
N LEU A 693 5.71 11.38 -20.88
CA LEU A 693 5.25 11.11 -19.52
C LEU A 693 3.81 10.58 -19.47
N ARG A 694 3.01 10.85 -20.50
CA ARG A 694 1.65 10.30 -20.65
C ARG A 694 1.57 8.78 -20.81
N TYR A 695 2.69 8.14 -21.08
CA TYR A 695 2.79 6.67 -21.20
C TYR A 695 3.56 6.06 -20.02
N ALA A 696 3.88 6.86 -19.00
CA ALA A 696 4.60 6.41 -17.82
C ALA A 696 3.60 6.14 -16.69
N ALA A 697 3.61 4.91 -16.17
CA ALA A 697 2.66 4.48 -15.16
C ALA A 697 2.78 5.30 -13.87
N LEU A 698 1.64 5.75 -13.34
CA LEU A 698 1.54 6.32 -11.98
C LEU A 698 1.36 5.19 -10.97
N THR A 699 2.05 5.27 -9.83
CA THR A 699 1.98 4.23 -8.77
C THR A 699 1.45 4.75 -7.44
N ALA A 700 1.04 6.01 -7.39
CA ALA A 700 0.31 6.57 -6.26
C ALA A 700 -0.64 7.69 -6.71
N PRO A 701 -1.72 7.96 -5.98
CA PRO A 701 -2.47 9.18 -6.16
C PRO A 701 -1.62 10.44 -5.92
N VAL A 702 -1.96 11.53 -6.60
CA VAL A 702 -1.31 12.83 -6.39
C VAL A 702 -1.41 13.25 -4.92
N ARG A 703 -0.30 13.74 -4.36
CA ARG A 703 -0.11 14.24 -2.98
C ARG A 703 -0.16 13.20 -1.86
N THR A 704 -0.32 11.91 -2.15
CA THR A 704 -0.40 10.88 -1.08
C THR A 704 0.93 10.28 -0.71
N THR A 705 1.89 10.23 -1.66
CA THR A 705 3.15 9.51 -1.50
C THR A 705 4.29 10.31 -2.12
N TRP A 706 5.43 10.38 -1.43
CA TRP A 706 6.67 10.93 -2.00
C TRP A 706 7.35 9.88 -2.89
N GLN A 707 7.65 10.24 -4.13
CA GLN A 707 8.29 9.37 -5.11
C GLN A 707 9.32 10.16 -5.94
N TYR A 708 10.59 9.90 -5.69
CA TYR A 708 11.67 10.61 -6.37
C TYR A 708 11.67 10.34 -7.87
N THR A 709 11.66 11.41 -8.68
CA THR A 709 11.70 11.30 -10.14
C THR A 709 12.46 12.47 -10.77
N ASN A 710 13.46 12.18 -11.62
CA ASN A 710 14.26 13.22 -12.28
C ASN A 710 13.45 13.94 -13.37
N LEU A 711 12.52 13.23 -14.02
CA LEU A 711 11.75 13.73 -15.16
C LEU A 711 10.92 14.98 -14.83
N LEU A 712 10.49 15.14 -13.58
CA LEU A 712 9.71 16.30 -13.14
C LEU A 712 10.58 17.53 -12.85
N TYR A 713 11.84 17.34 -12.47
CA TYR A 713 12.81 18.42 -12.39
C TYR A 713 13.34 18.83 -13.77
N MET A 714 13.46 17.87 -14.69
CA MET A 714 13.65 18.13 -16.11
C MET A 714 12.50 18.96 -16.69
N THR A 715 11.27 18.64 -16.30
CA THR A 715 10.07 19.42 -16.65
C THR A 715 10.16 20.85 -16.11
N ALA A 716 10.54 21.03 -14.83
CA ALA A 716 10.72 22.36 -14.24
C ALA A 716 11.81 23.19 -14.94
N GLY A 717 12.95 22.56 -15.27
CA GLY A 717 14.01 23.20 -16.04
C GLY A 717 13.54 23.67 -17.42
N TYR A 718 12.81 22.81 -18.15
CA TYR A 718 12.24 23.15 -19.45
C TYR A 718 11.15 24.23 -19.37
N LEU A 719 10.35 24.22 -18.31
CA LEU A 719 9.34 25.24 -18.06
C LEU A 719 9.97 26.63 -17.93
N ILE A 720 11.11 26.76 -17.23
CA ILE A 720 11.87 28.01 -17.16
C ILE A 720 12.29 28.45 -18.57
N GLU A 721 12.83 27.53 -19.38
CA GLU A 721 13.25 27.85 -20.76
C GLU A 721 12.08 28.35 -21.61
N LYS A 722 10.93 27.68 -21.51
CA LYS A 722 9.72 28.03 -22.27
C LYS A 722 9.12 29.36 -21.88
N GLN A 723 9.02 29.61 -20.58
CA GLN A 723 8.36 30.82 -20.07
C GLN A 723 9.25 32.06 -20.23
N THR A 724 10.57 31.91 -20.13
CA THR A 724 11.50 33.03 -20.15
C THR A 724 12.12 33.28 -21.53
N GLY A 725 12.13 32.28 -22.41
CA GLY A 725 12.84 32.31 -23.69
C GLY A 725 14.37 32.24 -23.57
N GLN A 726 14.91 32.00 -22.38
CA GLN A 726 16.35 31.86 -22.11
C GLN A 726 16.73 30.38 -21.93
N GLU A 727 17.95 29.99 -22.29
CA GLU A 727 18.44 28.67 -21.86
C GLU A 727 18.55 28.62 -20.34
N LEU A 728 18.32 27.43 -19.74
CA LEU A 728 18.37 27.29 -18.28
C LEU A 728 19.71 27.76 -17.70
N LYS A 729 20.82 27.51 -18.41
CA LYS A 729 22.16 27.93 -18.01
C LYS A 729 22.29 29.46 -17.91
N ASP A 730 21.68 30.19 -18.85
CA ASP A 730 21.76 31.65 -18.90
C ASP A 730 20.87 32.28 -17.83
N PHE A 731 19.69 31.69 -17.60
CA PHE A 731 18.80 32.11 -16.53
C PHE A 731 19.46 31.91 -15.15
N LEU A 732 20.01 30.72 -14.88
CA LEU A 732 20.71 30.44 -13.62
C LEU A 732 21.92 31.36 -13.42
N ARG A 733 22.72 31.58 -14.48
CA ARG A 733 23.86 32.50 -14.42
C ARG A 733 23.44 33.91 -14.03
N THR A 734 22.49 34.48 -14.76
CA THR A 734 22.06 35.88 -14.58
C THR A 734 21.30 36.10 -13.26
N ARG A 735 20.48 35.13 -12.85
CA ARG A 735 19.53 35.30 -11.74
C ARG A 735 20.05 34.76 -10.41
N ILE A 736 21.03 33.86 -10.42
CA ILE A 736 21.56 33.22 -9.20
C ILE A 736 23.08 33.33 -9.11
N TRP A 737 23.83 32.84 -10.10
CA TRP A 737 25.28 32.70 -9.97
C TRP A 737 26.01 34.05 -9.97
N GLU A 738 25.72 34.95 -10.92
CA GLU A 738 26.33 36.29 -10.96
C GLU A 738 26.00 37.13 -9.72
N PRO A 739 24.73 37.23 -9.24
CA PRO A 739 24.41 37.93 -7.99
C PRO A 739 25.16 37.42 -6.76
N LEU A 740 25.54 36.15 -6.75
CA LEU A 740 26.27 35.50 -5.66
C LEU A 740 27.78 35.40 -5.92
N ASN A 741 28.25 35.96 -7.04
CA ASN A 741 29.64 35.90 -7.48
C ASN A 741 30.18 34.46 -7.61
N MET A 742 29.34 33.55 -8.09
CA MET A 742 29.69 32.17 -8.42
C MET A 742 30.25 32.10 -9.85
N THR A 743 31.51 32.52 -10.02
CA THR A 743 32.17 32.71 -11.33
C THR A 743 32.72 31.42 -11.93
N GLU A 744 32.78 30.35 -11.16
CA GLU A 744 33.33 29.04 -11.52
C GLU A 744 32.20 27.99 -11.66
N THR A 745 30.98 28.45 -11.93
CA THR A 745 29.79 27.61 -12.02
C THR A 745 29.21 27.61 -13.43
N TYR A 746 29.07 26.41 -13.99
CA TYR A 746 28.71 26.17 -15.37
C TYR A 746 27.63 25.10 -15.47
N PHE A 747 27.04 24.95 -16.65
CA PHE A 747 26.02 23.93 -16.93
C PHE A 747 26.47 22.92 -17.99
N THR A 748 27.52 23.24 -18.75
CA THR A 748 28.11 22.29 -19.68
C THR A 748 29.63 22.22 -19.49
N PRO A 749 30.21 21.03 -19.68
CA PRO A 749 31.66 20.83 -19.68
C PRO A 749 32.35 21.66 -20.74
N THR A 750 31.72 21.83 -21.89
CA THR A 750 32.23 22.65 -22.99
C THR A 750 32.38 24.11 -22.56
N ASP A 751 31.35 24.70 -21.92
CA ASP A 751 31.42 26.08 -21.43
C ASP A 751 32.59 26.25 -20.41
N ALA A 752 32.78 25.28 -19.51
CA ALA A 752 33.88 25.30 -18.55
C ALA A 752 35.28 25.10 -19.19
N GLN A 753 35.39 24.23 -20.19
CA GLN A 753 36.62 24.04 -20.95
C GLN A 753 36.99 25.28 -21.77
N GLU A 754 36.02 25.96 -22.37
CA GLU A 754 36.21 27.22 -23.08
C GLU A 754 36.68 28.35 -22.14
N ALA A 755 36.24 28.32 -20.88
CA ALA A 755 36.73 29.18 -19.81
C ALA A 755 38.08 28.74 -19.22
N ASN A 756 38.67 27.65 -19.74
CA ASN A 756 39.96 27.07 -19.29
C ASN A 756 39.96 26.65 -17.81
N GLU A 757 38.82 26.15 -17.34
CA GLU A 757 38.62 25.67 -15.97
C GLU A 757 39.20 24.26 -15.77
N ASP A 758 39.56 23.94 -14.52
CA ASP A 758 40.00 22.60 -14.13
C ASP A 758 38.80 21.70 -13.78
N ILE A 759 38.42 20.82 -14.70
CA ILE A 759 37.35 19.85 -14.49
C ILE A 759 37.95 18.52 -14.03
N ALA A 760 37.49 18.00 -12.89
CA ALA A 760 37.89 16.67 -12.44
C ALA A 760 37.39 15.57 -13.40
N ASN A 761 38.18 14.53 -13.62
CA ASN A 761 37.71 13.30 -14.26
C ASN A 761 36.88 12.50 -13.25
N GLY A 762 35.73 11.97 -13.64
CA GLY A 762 34.90 11.11 -12.80
C GLY A 762 35.40 9.66 -12.82
N TYR A 763 35.27 8.95 -11.69
CA TYR A 763 35.73 7.57 -11.57
C TYR A 763 34.72 6.62 -10.93
N TYR A 764 34.73 5.36 -11.35
CA TYR A 764 34.12 4.24 -10.64
C TYR A 764 35.17 3.37 -9.96
N VAL A 765 34.79 2.68 -8.89
CA VAL A 765 35.62 1.63 -8.29
C VAL A 765 35.06 0.29 -8.74
N GLY A 766 35.80 -0.41 -9.60
CA GLY A 766 35.41 -1.73 -10.08
C GLY A 766 35.42 -2.80 -8.99
N SER A 767 34.86 -3.96 -9.29
CA SER A 767 34.92 -5.16 -8.43
C SER A 767 36.37 -5.64 -8.18
N ASP A 768 37.28 -5.32 -9.09
CA ASP A 768 38.74 -5.48 -8.98
C ASP A 768 39.40 -4.43 -8.06
N HIS A 769 38.60 -3.56 -7.46
CA HIS A 769 39.01 -2.47 -6.57
C HIS A 769 39.87 -1.40 -7.24
N GLN A 770 39.86 -1.32 -8.58
CA GLN A 770 40.58 -0.31 -9.34
C GLN A 770 39.68 0.87 -9.71
N CYS A 771 40.25 2.07 -9.75
CA CYS A 771 39.57 3.24 -10.28
C CYS A 771 39.53 3.16 -11.82
N LYS A 772 38.35 3.30 -12.40
CA LYS A 772 38.11 3.31 -13.85
C LYS A 772 37.46 4.61 -14.23
N ASP A 773 37.92 5.22 -15.33
CA ASP A 773 37.35 6.46 -15.85
C ASP A 773 35.88 6.23 -16.19
N ALA A 774 35.02 7.12 -15.70
CA ALA A 774 33.57 7.03 -15.86
C ALA A 774 33.08 7.49 -17.23
N GLY A 775 33.94 8.07 -18.05
CA GLY A 775 33.59 8.70 -19.31
C GLY A 775 33.18 10.17 -19.13
N TYR A 776 32.65 10.73 -20.22
CA TYR A 776 32.34 12.15 -20.31
C TYR A 776 31.15 12.53 -19.40
N PRO A 777 31.11 13.77 -18.88
CA PRO A 777 30.02 14.33 -18.08
C PRO A 777 28.62 14.18 -18.65
N SER A 778 27.63 14.37 -17.77
CA SER A 778 26.24 13.97 -17.99
C SER A 778 25.59 14.49 -19.29
N PRO A 779 24.67 13.70 -19.87
CA PRO A 779 23.88 14.13 -21.02
C PRO A 779 23.12 15.44 -20.76
N LYS A 780 23.18 16.38 -21.72
CA LYS A 780 22.45 17.67 -21.69
C LYS A 780 20.94 17.53 -21.46
N ILE A 781 20.38 16.36 -21.79
CA ILE A 781 18.95 16.06 -21.61
C ILE A 781 18.54 16.11 -20.13
N LEU A 782 19.44 15.82 -19.18
CA LEU A 782 19.14 15.77 -17.74
C LEU A 782 19.02 17.15 -17.07
N ARG A 783 19.12 18.25 -17.83
CA ARG A 783 19.07 19.61 -17.31
C ARG A 783 17.83 19.88 -16.46
N GLY A 784 18.02 20.57 -15.34
CA GLY A 784 16.99 20.80 -14.32
C GLY A 784 17.01 19.76 -13.20
N ALA A 785 17.28 18.49 -13.54
CA ALA A 785 17.49 17.44 -12.54
C ALA A 785 18.97 17.24 -12.18
N SER A 786 19.87 17.51 -13.13
CA SER A 786 21.33 17.45 -13.05
C SER A 786 21.96 18.52 -13.96
N GLY A 787 23.29 18.62 -13.97
CA GLY A 787 24.06 19.37 -14.96
C GLY A 787 24.87 20.55 -14.43
N VAL A 788 24.66 20.98 -13.18
CA VAL A 788 25.50 22.04 -12.59
C VAL A 788 26.90 21.48 -12.30
N LEU A 789 27.89 22.11 -12.92
CA LEU A 789 29.32 21.88 -12.72
C LEU A 789 29.89 23.07 -11.94
N SER A 790 30.52 22.85 -10.79
CA SER A 790 30.94 23.95 -9.90
C SER A 790 32.09 23.55 -8.98
N SER A 791 32.69 24.54 -8.33
CA SER A 791 33.72 24.40 -7.31
C SER A 791 33.15 24.40 -5.89
N ALA A 792 33.94 23.94 -4.91
CA ALA A 792 33.52 23.96 -3.50
C ALA A 792 33.39 25.40 -2.97
N THR A 793 34.20 26.33 -3.48
CA THR A 793 34.17 27.75 -3.12
C THR A 793 32.89 28.44 -3.61
N ASP A 794 32.41 28.12 -4.80
CA ASP A 794 31.16 28.67 -5.34
C ASP A 794 29.92 28.13 -4.61
N TYR A 795 29.86 26.82 -4.36
CA TYR A 795 28.79 26.24 -3.55
C TYR A 795 28.76 26.84 -2.13
N ALA A 796 29.91 27.20 -1.55
CA ALA A 796 29.94 27.89 -0.25
C ALA A 796 29.26 29.27 -0.30
N LYS A 797 29.41 30.01 -1.41
CA LYS A 797 28.72 31.30 -1.61
C LYS A 797 27.21 31.10 -1.67
N TRP A 798 26.75 30.07 -2.38
CA TRP A 798 25.33 29.66 -2.41
C TRP A 798 24.81 29.30 -1.02
N LEU A 799 25.50 28.42 -0.31
CA LEU A 799 25.11 28.01 1.05
C LEU A 799 25.07 29.18 2.02
N ARG A 800 26.05 30.09 1.98
CA ARG A 800 26.04 31.30 2.80
C ARG A 800 24.81 32.17 2.51
N ALA A 801 24.41 32.30 1.25
CA ALA A 801 23.17 33.02 0.91
C ALA A 801 21.93 32.31 1.46
N MET A 802 21.87 30.97 1.38
CA MET A 802 20.76 30.17 1.90
C MET A 802 20.66 30.21 3.44
N ILE A 803 21.77 30.12 4.16
CA ILE A 803 21.81 30.20 5.62
C ILE A 803 21.30 31.56 6.10
N HIS A 804 21.81 32.64 5.49
CA HIS A 804 21.50 34.02 5.88
C HIS A 804 20.26 34.59 5.18
N ARG A 805 19.53 33.78 4.41
CA ARG A 805 18.33 34.16 3.65
C ARG A 805 18.54 35.43 2.81
N ARG A 806 19.70 35.52 2.15
CA ARG A 806 20.10 36.68 1.35
C ARG A 806 19.48 36.61 -0.06
N PRO A 807 19.34 37.77 -0.73
CA PRO A 807 19.06 37.81 -2.16
C PRO A 807 20.01 36.88 -2.95
N PRO A 808 19.56 36.30 -4.06
CA PRO A 808 18.47 36.78 -4.90
C PRO A 808 17.06 36.32 -4.51
N LEU A 809 16.92 35.30 -3.65
CA LEU A 809 15.60 34.84 -3.21
C LEU A 809 14.93 35.86 -2.28
N SER A 810 13.63 36.08 -2.45
CA SER A 810 12.85 36.82 -1.46
C SER A 810 12.72 36.00 -0.16
N PRO A 811 12.38 36.63 0.98
CA PRO A 811 12.12 35.89 2.22
C PRO A 811 11.02 34.82 2.06
N ALA A 812 9.97 35.12 1.28
CA ALA A 812 8.89 34.16 1.02
C ALA A 812 9.36 33.02 0.10
N GLY A 813 10.10 33.36 -0.96
CA GLY A 813 10.67 32.39 -1.88
C GLY A 813 11.69 31.45 -1.23
N HIS A 814 12.52 31.97 -0.32
CA HIS A 814 13.44 31.18 0.50
C HIS A 814 12.69 30.23 1.45
N ALA A 815 11.67 30.74 2.15
CA ALA A 815 10.84 29.93 3.04
C ALA A 815 10.13 28.80 2.28
N ALA A 816 9.59 29.08 1.08
CA ALA A 816 8.95 28.07 0.25
C ALA A 816 9.92 26.94 -0.15
N VAL A 817 11.11 27.25 -0.65
CA VAL A 817 12.04 26.20 -1.11
C VAL A 817 12.60 25.35 0.04
N THR A 818 12.70 25.90 1.26
CA THR A 818 13.27 25.22 2.44
C THR A 818 12.25 24.64 3.42
N SER A 819 10.94 24.79 3.17
CA SER A 819 9.88 24.22 4.01
C SER A 819 9.49 22.82 3.57
N ALA A 820 8.91 22.03 4.49
CA ALA A 820 8.45 20.68 4.19
C ALA A 820 7.15 20.69 3.38
N HIS A 821 7.16 20.05 2.21
CA HIS A 821 6.00 19.92 1.31
C HIS A 821 5.54 18.46 1.12
N SER A 822 6.41 17.50 1.42
CA SER A 822 6.14 16.06 1.35
C SER A 822 6.86 15.30 2.47
N ILE A 823 6.28 14.19 2.93
CA ILE A 823 6.93 13.27 3.87
C ILE A 823 7.65 12.20 3.06
N VAL A 824 8.97 12.12 3.20
CA VAL A 824 9.81 11.09 2.57
C VAL A 824 9.69 9.79 3.37
N LEU A 825 9.87 9.90 4.69
CA LEU A 825 9.78 8.79 5.61
C LEU A 825 9.10 9.27 6.89
N PRO A 826 7.89 8.76 7.23
CA PRO A 826 7.15 9.22 8.41
C PRO A 826 7.75 8.73 9.73
N THR A 827 8.67 7.76 9.68
CA THR A 827 9.35 7.22 10.86
C THR A 827 10.64 7.98 11.17
N VAL A 828 10.90 8.18 12.46
CA VAL A 828 12.18 8.69 12.95
C VAL A 828 13.19 7.55 12.92
N VAL A 829 14.28 7.71 12.17
CA VAL A 829 15.35 6.71 12.07
C VAL A 829 16.61 7.29 12.71
N PRO A 830 17.20 6.63 13.72
CA PRO A 830 18.47 7.07 14.29
C PRO A 830 19.56 7.23 13.21
N PRO A 831 20.41 8.27 13.31
CA PRO A 831 20.57 9.18 14.46
C PRO A 831 19.70 10.45 14.42
N PHE A 832 18.77 10.55 13.49
CA PHE A 832 17.91 11.73 13.36
C PHE A 832 16.83 11.80 14.45
N SER A 833 16.43 13.01 14.80
CA SER A 833 15.41 13.32 15.82
C SER A 833 14.05 13.70 15.24
N SER A 834 13.87 13.62 13.92
CA SER A 834 12.59 13.85 13.26
C SER A 834 12.36 12.87 12.10
N PRO A 835 11.12 12.74 11.62
CA PRO A 835 10.84 12.14 10.32
C PRO A 835 11.59 12.87 9.20
N SER A 836 11.77 12.18 8.07
CA SER A 836 12.35 12.77 6.87
C SER A 836 11.27 13.38 6.00
N SER A 837 11.49 14.62 5.57
CA SER A 837 10.59 15.36 4.68
C SER A 837 11.37 15.97 3.53
N TYR A 838 10.64 16.47 2.53
CA TYR A 838 11.20 17.06 1.32
C TYR A 838 10.58 18.43 1.08
N GLY A 839 11.43 19.43 0.85
CA GLY A 839 11.06 20.74 0.36
C GLY A 839 11.15 20.81 -1.17
N PHE A 840 11.54 21.96 -1.72
CA PHE A 840 11.81 22.06 -3.15
C PHE A 840 13.31 21.89 -3.42
N GLY A 841 13.70 20.67 -3.76
CA GLY A 841 15.09 20.32 -4.08
C GLY A 841 15.95 20.10 -2.83
N TRP A 842 15.32 19.86 -1.67
CA TRP A 842 15.98 19.68 -0.38
C TRP A 842 15.31 18.59 0.46
N PHE A 843 16.11 17.70 1.04
CA PHE A 843 15.71 16.85 2.16
C PHE A 843 15.81 17.64 3.46
N LEU A 844 14.82 17.43 4.34
CA LEU A 844 14.65 18.15 5.59
C LEU A 844 14.49 17.15 6.74
N GLN A 845 15.37 17.26 7.73
CA GLN A 845 15.38 16.42 8.93
C GLN A 845 15.84 17.24 10.14
N SER A 846 15.83 16.63 11.32
CA SER A 846 16.47 17.15 12.52
C SER A 846 17.57 16.22 12.99
N TYR A 847 18.73 16.76 13.35
CA TYR A 847 19.83 16.03 13.98
C TYR A 847 20.13 16.66 15.33
N LYS A 848 19.97 15.88 16.42
CA LYS A 848 20.19 16.35 17.80
C LYS A 848 19.40 17.64 18.13
N GLY A 849 18.18 17.78 17.58
CA GLY A 849 17.32 18.94 17.79
C GLY A 849 17.56 20.12 16.83
N HIS A 850 18.60 20.06 15.99
CA HIS A 850 18.89 21.11 15.01
C HIS A 850 18.30 20.79 13.63
N PRO A 851 17.66 21.75 12.93
CA PRO A 851 17.16 21.54 11.58
C PRO A 851 18.31 21.35 10.59
N VAL A 852 18.23 20.29 9.80
CA VAL A 852 19.19 19.95 8.75
C VAL A 852 18.48 20.04 7.39
N VAL A 853 19.01 20.90 6.52
CA VAL A 853 18.60 21.03 5.12
C VAL A 853 19.71 20.51 4.24
N GLN A 854 19.45 19.47 3.45
CA GLN A 854 20.50 18.81 2.67
C GLN A 854 20.03 18.26 1.33
N HIS A 855 20.94 18.08 0.39
CA HIS A 855 20.72 17.28 -0.80
C HIS A 855 22.01 16.58 -1.21
N THR A 856 21.91 15.34 -1.66
CA THR A 856 23.03 14.58 -2.22
C THR A 856 22.94 14.53 -3.74
N GLY A 857 24.05 14.22 -4.39
CA GLY A 857 24.11 14.07 -5.84
C GLY A 857 24.99 12.90 -6.23
N ALA A 858 24.52 12.16 -7.23
CA ALA A 858 25.23 11.03 -7.81
C ALA A 858 24.98 11.05 -9.32
N ILE A 859 26.04 11.22 -10.10
CA ILE A 859 25.99 11.11 -11.56
C ILE A 859 27.36 10.73 -12.09
N TYR A 860 27.44 10.25 -13.32
CA TYR A 860 28.57 9.54 -13.90
C TYR A 860 29.97 9.80 -13.30
N GLY A 861 30.41 8.97 -12.34
CA GLY A 861 31.74 9.08 -11.71
C GLY A 861 31.91 10.21 -10.66
N PHE A 862 30.85 10.93 -10.31
CA PHE A 862 30.84 12.03 -9.35
C PHE A 862 29.82 11.82 -8.23
N GLY A 863 30.22 12.21 -7.02
CA GLY A 863 29.33 12.27 -5.86
C GLY A 863 29.41 13.65 -5.21
N SER A 864 28.31 14.08 -4.61
CA SER A 864 28.22 15.39 -3.97
C SER A 864 27.27 15.39 -2.77
N MET A 865 27.55 16.25 -1.81
CA MET A 865 26.65 16.55 -0.70
C MET A 865 26.71 18.04 -0.41
N VAL A 866 25.52 18.62 -0.25
CA VAL A 866 25.33 20.01 0.16
C VAL A 866 24.40 19.99 1.35
N ILE A 867 24.83 20.53 2.50
CA ILE A 867 24.10 20.48 3.77
C ILE A 867 24.26 21.81 4.51
N PHE A 868 23.21 22.28 5.16
CA PHE A 868 23.29 23.43 6.06
C PHE A 868 22.31 23.32 7.25
N LEU A 869 22.72 23.91 8.37
CA LEU A 869 21.96 24.05 9.60
C LEU A 869 21.78 25.56 9.87
N PRO A 870 20.61 26.14 9.56
CA PRO A 870 20.43 27.58 9.57
C PRO A 870 20.48 28.22 10.97
N ASP A 871 20.11 27.49 12.01
CA ASP A 871 20.04 27.98 13.40
C ASP A 871 21.42 28.11 14.07
N VAL A 872 22.40 27.35 13.59
CA VAL A 872 23.81 27.43 14.02
C VAL A 872 24.74 28.01 12.95
N GLU A 873 24.16 28.61 11.91
CA GLU A 873 24.85 29.29 10.81
C GLU A 873 25.98 28.45 10.17
N LEU A 874 25.73 27.15 9.98
CA LEU A 874 26.70 26.19 9.44
C LEU A 874 26.28 25.68 8.06
N GLY A 875 27.19 25.65 7.10
CA GLY A 875 27.00 25.03 5.79
C GLY A 875 28.22 24.21 5.38
N ILE A 876 28.02 23.09 4.70
CA ILE A 876 29.09 22.21 4.24
C ILE A 876 28.79 21.74 2.81
N THR A 877 29.80 21.84 1.95
CA THR A 877 29.78 21.25 0.60
C THR A 877 30.90 20.22 0.51
N ILE A 878 30.60 19.04 -0.02
CA ILE A 878 31.58 18.01 -0.34
C ILE A 878 31.33 17.59 -1.79
N LEU A 879 32.34 17.73 -2.64
CA LEU A 879 32.33 17.32 -4.04
C LEU A 879 33.46 16.32 -4.26
N GLY A 880 33.22 15.26 -5.03
CA GLY A 880 34.22 14.23 -5.28
C GLY A 880 34.08 13.53 -6.61
N ASN A 881 35.19 13.01 -7.10
CA ASN A 881 35.28 12.29 -8.37
C ASN A 881 35.14 10.77 -8.19
N ASN A 882 34.16 10.38 -7.36
CA ASN A 882 33.69 9.00 -7.31
C ASN A 882 32.20 8.94 -7.01
N LEU A 883 31.42 8.15 -7.75
CA LEU A 883 29.95 8.10 -7.62
C LEU A 883 29.47 7.67 -6.22
N MET A 884 29.86 6.47 -5.77
CA MET A 884 29.29 5.84 -4.58
C MET A 884 30.07 6.16 -3.31
N SER A 885 31.40 6.00 -3.32
CA SER A 885 32.24 6.20 -2.15
C SER A 885 32.20 7.65 -1.68
N THR A 886 32.15 8.62 -2.59
CA THR A 886 32.04 10.05 -2.20
C THR A 886 30.77 10.31 -1.41
N ASN A 887 29.61 9.81 -1.87
CA ASN A 887 28.34 9.99 -1.17
C ASN A 887 28.34 9.33 0.22
N ALA A 888 28.88 8.11 0.30
CA ALA A 888 29.03 7.40 1.57
C ALA A 888 29.93 8.19 2.56
N VAL A 889 31.09 8.66 2.10
CA VAL A 889 32.05 9.43 2.90
C VAL A 889 31.57 10.84 3.23
N SER A 890 30.74 11.44 2.38
CA SER A 890 30.23 12.79 2.62
C SER A 890 29.49 12.88 3.94
N SER A 891 28.71 11.85 4.31
CA SER A 891 28.05 11.79 5.62
C SER A 891 29.07 11.69 6.77
N VAL A 892 30.12 10.88 6.61
CA VAL A 892 31.18 10.72 7.62
C VAL A 892 31.91 12.04 7.91
N LEU A 893 32.21 12.80 6.86
CA LEU A 893 32.95 14.05 6.97
C LEU A 893 32.05 15.21 7.41
N ALA A 894 30.86 15.35 6.83
CA ALA A 894 29.93 16.43 7.16
C ALA A 894 29.44 16.32 8.61
N TYR A 895 28.99 15.15 9.05
CA TYR A 895 28.51 14.99 10.42
C TYR A 895 29.61 15.03 11.46
N HIS A 896 30.87 14.73 11.09
CA HIS A 896 31.98 15.00 11.99
C HIS A 896 32.15 16.50 12.27
N ILE A 897 32.05 17.36 11.24
CA ILE A 897 32.10 18.81 11.43
C ILE A 897 30.89 19.30 12.24
N ILE A 898 29.70 18.76 11.95
CA ILE A 898 28.48 19.09 12.71
C ILE A 898 28.64 18.69 14.17
N ASP A 899 29.10 17.48 14.47
CA ASP A 899 29.30 17.00 15.85
C ASP A 899 30.34 17.84 16.62
N GLU A 900 31.41 18.28 15.95
CA GLU A 900 32.40 19.21 16.53
C GLU A 900 31.76 20.58 16.83
N VAL A 901 31.03 21.17 15.87
CA VAL A 901 30.39 22.49 16.04
C VAL A 901 29.30 22.46 17.11
N LEU A 902 28.55 21.36 17.20
CA LEU A 902 27.51 21.16 18.21
C LEU A 902 28.07 20.67 19.56
N ASN A 903 29.39 20.48 19.69
CA ASN A 903 30.05 19.96 20.89
C ASN A 903 29.45 18.62 21.39
N ILE A 904 29.14 17.71 20.47
CA ILE A 904 28.63 16.38 20.81
C ILE A 904 29.78 15.52 21.37
N PRO A 905 29.64 14.95 22.59
CA PRO A 905 30.64 14.05 23.18
C PRO A 905 30.95 12.86 22.27
N GLU A 906 32.20 12.41 22.19
CA GLU A 906 32.64 11.35 21.26
C GLU A 906 31.84 10.05 21.44
N GLU A 907 31.48 9.72 22.68
CA GLU A 907 30.65 8.58 23.05
C GLU A 907 29.19 8.65 22.56
N ASP A 908 28.69 9.85 22.27
CA ASP A 908 27.31 10.11 21.84
C ASP A 908 27.19 10.33 20.31
N ARG A 909 28.32 10.32 19.61
CA ARG A 909 28.40 10.49 18.15
C ARG A 909 27.96 9.21 17.45
N PHE A 910 27.21 9.39 16.36
CA PHE A 910 26.79 8.26 15.53
C PHE A 910 27.95 7.75 14.68
N ASP A 911 28.06 6.43 14.54
CA ASP A 911 29.10 5.79 13.72
C ASP A 911 28.75 5.85 12.23
N TRP A 912 28.94 7.03 11.64
CA TRP A 912 28.74 7.26 10.21
C TRP A 912 29.67 6.42 9.35
N ALA A 913 30.87 6.07 9.84
CA ALA A 913 31.83 5.26 9.09
C ALA A 913 31.29 3.85 8.88
N LYS A 914 30.71 3.25 9.92
CA LYS A 914 30.05 1.94 9.82
C LYS A 914 28.85 1.96 8.88
N GLU A 915 28.04 3.02 8.87
CA GLU A 915 26.92 3.11 7.92
C GLU A 915 27.42 3.31 6.48
N ALA A 916 28.49 4.09 6.27
CA ALA A 916 29.14 4.23 4.98
C ALA A 916 29.72 2.89 4.47
N GLU A 917 30.39 2.12 5.33
CA GLU A 917 30.88 0.78 5.00
C GLU A 917 29.74 -0.18 4.66
N LYS A 918 28.66 -0.16 5.43
CA LYS A 918 27.46 -0.97 5.15
C LYS A 918 26.84 -0.60 3.80
N ALA A 919 26.75 0.69 3.47
CA ALA A 919 26.23 1.15 2.19
C ALA A 919 27.08 0.69 1.00
N LEU A 920 28.40 0.57 1.17
CA LEU A 920 29.34 0.12 0.13
C LEU A 920 29.55 -1.40 0.09
N ASN A 921 29.28 -2.11 1.19
CA ASN A 921 29.41 -3.57 1.30
C ASN A 921 28.18 -4.33 0.78
N VAL A 922 27.16 -3.65 0.24
CA VAL A 922 26.06 -4.31 -0.43
C VAL A 922 26.62 -4.97 -1.70
N THR A 923 26.88 -6.28 -1.64
CA THR A 923 27.47 -7.03 -2.73
C THR A 923 26.61 -6.87 -3.98
N ILE A 924 27.21 -6.25 -4.98
CA ILE A 924 26.62 -5.92 -6.27
C ILE A 924 26.71 -7.14 -7.21
N THR A 925 26.35 -8.32 -6.71
CA THR A 925 26.11 -9.49 -7.54
C THR A 925 24.73 -9.95 -7.16
N PRO A 926 23.71 -9.60 -7.94
CA PRO A 926 22.34 -9.86 -7.55
C PRO A 926 22.12 -11.36 -7.51
N ASP A 927 22.04 -11.92 -6.31
CA ASP A 927 21.67 -13.32 -6.15
C ASP A 927 20.20 -13.45 -6.53
N PRO A 928 19.83 -14.21 -7.59
CA PRO A 928 18.43 -14.32 -8.00
C PRO A 928 17.52 -14.85 -6.89
N ARG A 929 18.08 -15.53 -5.88
CA ARG A 929 17.36 -15.98 -4.67
C ARG A 929 16.84 -14.83 -3.81
N THR A 930 17.40 -13.63 -3.93
CA THR A 930 16.86 -12.43 -3.24
C THR A 930 15.53 -12.00 -3.83
N LEU A 931 15.39 -12.10 -5.16
CA LEU A 931 14.17 -11.77 -5.90
C LEU A 931 13.17 -12.93 -5.89
N TYR A 932 13.69 -14.16 -5.92
CA TYR A 932 12.96 -15.42 -5.92
C TYR A 932 13.44 -16.32 -4.77
N PRO A 933 12.99 -16.11 -3.52
CA PRO A 933 13.49 -16.85 -2.36
C PRO A 933 13.09 -18.33 -2.36
N THR A 934 12.11 -18.72 -3.18
CA THR A 934 11.57 -20.08 -3.28
C THR A 934 11.73 -20.60 -4.70
N ILE A 935 12.92 -21.14 -5.01
CA ILE A 935 13.22 -21.75 -6.31
C ILE A 935 13.28 -23.28 -6.14
N PRO A 936 12.58 -24.06 -6.97
CA PRO A 936 12.70 -25.51 -6.99
C PRO A 936 14.14 -25.99 -7.18
N ASN A 937 14.51 -27.13 -6.58
CA ASN A 937 15.81 -27.77 -6.79
C ASN A 937 15.63 -29.18 -7.37
N PRO A 938 16.03 -29.45 -8.63
CA PRO A 938 16.63 -28.50 -9.58
C PRO A 938 15.61 -27.47 -10.13
N PRO A 939 16.06 -26.31 -10.63
CA PRO A 939 15.20 -25.33 -11.29
C PRO A 939 14.44 -25.93 -12.47
N LEU A 940 13.20 -25.48 -12.69
CA LEU A 940 12.38 -25.91 -13.83
C LEU A 940 12.92 -25.28 -15.12
N HIS A 941 12.87 -25.99 -16.24
CA HIS A 941 13.22 -25.46 -17.56
C HIS A 941 12.32 -24.31 -18.00
N PRO A 942 12.80 -23.37 -18.85
CA PRO A 942 11.95 -22.32 -19.39
C PRO A 942 10.84 -22.95 -20.25
N PRO A 943 9.57 -22.54 -20.08
CA PRO A 943 8.45 -23.12 -20.82
C PRO A 943 8.44 -22.75 -22.30
N LEU A 944 9.15 -21.67 -22.65
CA LEU A 944 9.31 -21.19 -24.02
C LEU A 944 10.77 -21.32 -24.49
N PRO A 945 11.02 -21.68 -25.76
CA PRO A 945 12.37 -21.61 -26.34
C PRO A 945 12.92 -20.19 -26.31
N LEU A 946 14.23 -20.02 -26.05
CA LEU A 946 14.88 -18.69 -26.01
C LEU A 946 14.69 -17.92 -27.33
N THR A 947 14.73 -18.62 -28.46
CA THR A 947 14.47 -18.07 -29.80
C THR A 947 13.09 -17.43 -29.95
N SER A 948 12.11 -17.83 -29.13
CA SER A 948 10.79 -17.21 -29.13
C SER A 948 10.74 -15.88 -28.36
N ILE A 949 11.74 -15.63 -27.50
CA ILE A 949 11.86 -14.40 -26.71
C ILE A 949 12.83 -13.41 -27.38
N THR A 950 13.72 -13.86 -28.27
CA THR A 950 14.58 -12.93 -29.04
C THR A 950 13.77 -12.03 -29.97
N GLY A 951 14.35 -10.87 -30.32
CA GLY A 951 13.76 -9.89 -31.24
C GLY A 951 13.69 -8.49 -30.66
N LEU A 952 12.99 -7.62 -31.40
CA LEU A 952 12.76 -6.23 -31.05
C LEU A 952 11.51 -6.08 -30.19
N TYR A 953 11.59 -5.22 -29.19
CA TYR A 953 10.51 -4.88 -28.29
C TYR A 953 10.39 -3.36 -28.20
N THR A 954 9.20 -2.84 -28.48
CA THR A 954 8.93 -1.40 -28.64
C THR A 954 8.01 -0.89 -27.55
N HIS A 955 8.19 0.37 -27.16
CA HIS A 955 7.29 1.07 -26.25
C HIS A 955 7.09 2.52 -26.71
N PRO A 956 5.90 3.13 -26.56
CA PRO A 956 5.67 4.52 -26.95
C PRO A 956 6.56 5.55 -26.25
N ALA A 957 7.07 5.28 -25.05
CA ALA A 957 7.92 6.20 -24.28
C ALA A 957 9.40 5.79 -24.14
N TYR A 958 9.73 4.50 -24.03
CA TYR A 958 11.09 4.05 -23.71
C TYR A 958 11.84 3.65 -24.99
N PRO A 959 13.19 3.53 -24.94
CA PRO A 959 13.96 2.99 -26.05
C PRO A 959 13.48 1.60 -26.47
N THR A 960 13.59 1.30 -27.77
CA THR A 960 13.39 -0.05 -28.30
C THR A 960 14.48 -0.98 -27.75
N LEU A 961 14.05 -2.11 -27.20
CA LEU A 961 14.92 -3.16 -26.68
C LEU A 961 15.15 -4.22 -27.77
N ASN A 962 16.38 -4.71 -27.88
CA ASN A 962 16.73 -5.83 -28.74
C ASN A 962 17.32 -6.96 -27.91
N PHE A 963 16.68 -8.14 -27.92
CA PHE A 963 17.15 -9.33 -27.21
C PHE A 963 17.79 -10.35 -28.15
N THR A 964 18.99 -10.83 -27.80
CA THR A 964 19.77 -11.79 -28.58
C THR A 964 20.43 -12.87 -27.71
N GLU A 965 20.54 -14.08 -28.24
CA GLU A 965 21.31 -15.17 -27.61
C GLU A 965 22.82 -14.96 -27.72
N LYS A 966 23.28 -14.09 -28.63
CA LYS A 966 24.70 -13.82 -28.86
C LYS A 966 25.24 -12.80 -27.87
N CYS A 967 25.56 -13.27 -26.68
CA CYS A 967 26.20 -12.47 -25.65
C CYS A 967 27.72 -12.37 -25.85
N SER A 968 28.25 -11.15 -25.97
CA SER A 968 29.70 -10.88 -26.10
C SER A 968 30.43 -10.90 -24.75
N GLN A 969 29.74 -10.55 -23.67
CA GLN A 969 30.28 -10.43 -22.32
C GLN A 969 29.82 -11.59 -21.41
N LYS A 970 30.55 -11.82 -20.31
CA LYS A 970 30.16 -12.81 -19.29
C LYS A 970 28.85 -12.39 -18.60
N SER A 971 28.11 -13.36 -18.08
CA SER A 971 26.90 -13.06 -17.30
C SER A 971 27.30 -12.39 -15.99
N ILE A 972 26.54 -11.39 -15.60
CA ILE A 972 26.69 -10.63 -14.35
C ILE A 972 25.82 -11.25 -13.25
N ILE A 973 24.77 -11.98 -13.64
CA ILE A 973 23.92 -12.74 -12.73
C ILE A 973 24.53 -14.13 -12.51
N PRO A 974 24.81 -14.54 -11.27
CA PRO A 974 25.40 -15.83 -10.98
C PRO A 974 24.39 -16.97 -11.24
N PRO A 975 24.86 -18.16 -11.66
CA PRO A 975 24.01 -19.33 -11.80
C PRO A 975 23.41 -19.76 -10.45
N LEU A 976 22.14 -20.13 -10.46
CA LEU A 976 21.40 -20.59 -9.28
C LEU A 976 21.82 -21.98 -8.78
N THR A 977 22.51 -22.75 -9.62
CA THR A 977 22.98 -24.12 -9.31
C THR A 977 24.45 -24.26 -9.67
N ASN A 978 25.05 -25.43 -9.39
CA ASN A 978 26.39 -25.80 -9.87
C ASN A 978 26.48 -25.95 -11.41
N ALA A 979 25.43 -25.60 -12.16
CA ALA A 979 25.45 -25.56 -13.61
C ALA A 979 26.46 -24.52 -14.10
N THR A 980 27.28 -24.90 -15.08
CA THR A 980 28.29 -24.04 -15.70
C THR A 980 27.70 -23.02 -16.66
N THR A 981 26.43 -23.17 -17.08
CA THR A 981 25.71 -22.26 -17.97
C THR A 981 24.22 -22.18 -17.60
N VAL A 982 23.63 -20.98 -17.71
CA VAL A 982 22.20 -20.68 -17.46
C VAL A 982 21.62 -20.11 -18.76
N PRO A 983 20.36 -20.40 -19.13
CA PRO A 983 19.74 -19.74 -20.27
C PRO A 983 19.71 -18.22 -20.05
N ARG A 984 20.28 -17.45 -20.97
CA ARG A 984 20.36 -15.99 -20.90
C ARG A 984 20.15 -15.35 -22.27
N LEU A 985 19.62 -14.13 -22.28
CA LEU A 985 19.55 -13.26 -23.45
C LEU A 985 20.20 -11.93 -23.12
N CYS A 986 21.04 -11.42 -24.01
CA CYS A 986 21.61 -10.08 -23.88
C CYS A 986 20.65 -9.05 -24.47
N MET A 987 20.57 -7.91 -23.80
CA MET A 987 19.68 -6.81 -24.14
C MET A 987 20.51 -5.60 -24.59
N PHE A 988 20.10 -4.96 -25.68
CA PHE A 988 20.69 -3.71 -26.15
C PHE A 988 19.60 -2.72 -26.54
N PHE A 989 19.85 -1.42 -26.37
CA PHE A 989 18.99 -0.38 -26.93
C PHE A 989 19.31 -0.19 -28.42
N VAL A 990 18.29 -0.06 -29.26
CA VAL A 990 18.47 0.11 -30.72
C VAL A 990 18.97 1.51 -31.08
N ASP A 991 18.57 2.54 -30.34
CA ASP A 991 18.98 3.95 -30.55
C ASP A 991 19.10 4.72 -29.21
N PRO A 992 20.08 4.38 -28.35
CA PRO A 992 20.22 5.03 -27.05
C PRO A 992 20.77 6.47 -27.18
N ALA A 993 20.34 7.36 -26.28
CA ALA A 993 21.07 8.57 -25.95
C ALA A 993 22.34 8.17 -25.20
N GLU A 994 23.50 8.62 -25.71
CA GLU A 994 24.87 8.40 -25.19
C GLU A 994 24.96 7.50 -23.96
N LEU A 995 25.23 6.21 -24.19
CA LEU A 995 25.48 5.24 -23.13
C LEU A 995 26.94 4.80 -23.13
N PRO A 996 27.49 4.51 -21.94
CA PRO A 996 28.85 4.02 -21.81
C PRO A 996 29.00 2.61 -22.40
N GLU A 997 30.12 2.34 -23.06
CA GLU A 997 30.42 1.04 -23.68
C GLU A 997 30.50 -0.12 -22.66
N SER A 998 30.72 0.19 -21.38
CA SER A 998 30.81 -0.76 -20.28
C SER A 998 29.46 -1.22 -19.74
N LEU A 999 28.33 -0.67 -20.21
CA LEU A 999 26.99 -1.08 -19.77
C LEU A 999 26.65 -2.48 -20.30
N ILE A 1000 26.44 -3.41 -19.37
CA ILE A 1000 26.00 -4.79 -19.64
C ILE A 1000 24.53 -4.88 -19.24
N MET A 1001 23.68 -5.41 -20.12
CA MET A 1001 22.28 -5.69 -19.79
C MET A 1001 21.90 -7.08 -20.30
N GLU A 1002 21.25 -7.86 -19.44
CA GLU A 1002 20.83 -9.22 -19.77
C GLU A 1002 19.57 -9.62 -19.02
N ILE A 1003 18.88 -10.62 -19.55
CA ILE A 1003 17.92 -11.40 -18.77
C ILE A 1003 18.44 -12.82 -18.61
N VAL A 1004 18.36 -13.33 -17.38
CA VAL A 1004 18.78 -14.68 -17.03
C VAL A 1004 17.59 -15.44 -16.50
N HIS A 1005 17.40 -16.64 -17.04
CA HIS A 1005 16.34 -17.54 -16.63
C HIS A 1005 16.62 -18.09 -15.23
N VAL A 1006 15.60 -18.05 -14.36
CA VAL A 1006 15.68 -18.54 -12.99
C VAL A 1006 15.09 -19.94 -12.89
N SER A 1007 13.79 -20.08 -13.12
CA SER A 1007 13.06 -21.35 -13.06
C SER A 1007 11.66 -21.17 -13.65
N GLY A 1008 11.22 -22.06 -14.53
CA GLY A 1008 9.88 -21.96 -15.12
C GLY A 1008 9.68 -20.62 -15.82
N ASP A 1009 8.68 -19.84 -15.41
CA ASP A 1009 8.38 -18.51 -15.94
C ASP A 1009 9.19 -17.37 -15.30
N ASP A 1010 10.05 -17.66 -14.31
CA ASP A 1010 10.79 -16.64 -13.58
C ASP A 1010 12.06 -16.24 -14.33
N TRP A 1011 12.21 -14.93 -14.56
CA TRP A 1011 13.38 -14.32 -15.18
C TRP A 1011 13.89 -13.15 -14.33
N VAL A 1012 15.19 -12.90 -14.40
CA VAL A 1012 15.83 -11.72 -13.79
C VAL A 1012 16.42 -10.87 -14.88
N PHE A 1013 16.11 -9.58 -14.87
CA PHE A 1013 16.87 -8.57 -15.61
C PHE A 1013 18.04 -8.13 -14.74
N GLY A 1014 19.25 -8.26 -15.27
CA GLY A 1014 20.47 -7.71 -14.70
C GLY A 1014 20.97 -6.56 -15.57
N SER A 1015 21.42 -5.49 -14.92
CA SER A 1015 22.19 -4.44 -15.57
C SER A 1015 23.43 -4.11 -14.76
N GLU A 1016 24.62 -4.18 -15.34
CA GLU A 1016 25.89 -3.78 -14.71
C GLU A 1016 26.50 -2.61 -15.46
N TYR A 1017 26.99 -1.63 -14.71
CA TYR A 1017 27.79 -0.56 -15.24
C TYR A 1017 29.04 -0.37 -14.37
N ASP A 1018 30.21 -0.65 -14.93
CA ASP A 1018 31.54 -0.53 -14.30
C ASP A 1018 31.65 -1.10 -12.87
N GLY A 1019 31.04 -2.27 -12.65
CA GLY A 1019 31.04 -2.97 -11.36
C GLY A 1019 29.81 -2.71 -10.48
N LEU A 1020 28.87 -1.86 -10.93
CA LEU A 1020 27.57 -1.63 -10.30
C LEU A 1020 26.44 -2.36 -11.05
N ALA A 1021 26.21 -3.63 -10.70
CA ALA A 1021 25.05 -4.44 -11.05
C ALA A 1021 23.79 -4.24 -10.18
N THR A 1022 22.66 -4.11 -10.84
CA THR A 1022 21.32 -4.21 -10.24
C THR A 1022 20.58 -5.39 -10.84
N ALA A 1023 19.62 -5.93 -10.10
CA ALA A 1023 18.68 -6.88 -10.66
C ALA A 1023 17.25 -6.62 -10.26
N THR A 1024 16.36 -7.03 -11.15
CA THR A 1024 14.92 -6.86 -11.00
C THR A 1024 14.18 -7.99 -11.70
N LYS A 1025 12.88 -8.14 -11.43
CA LYS A 1025 12.10 -9.23 -12.03
C LYS A 1025 11.70 -8.90 -13.46
N VAL A 1026 11.61 -9.96 -14.26
CA VAL A 1026 11.12 -9.91 -15.64
C VAL A 1026 9.95 -10.87 -15.79
N GLN A 1027 8.96 -10.44 -16.55
CA GLN A 1027 7.83 -11.27 -16.94
C GLN A 1027 7.69 -11.29 -18.46
N VAL A 1028 7.56 -12.49 -19.02
CA VAL A 1028 7.27 -12.70 -20.43
C VAL A 1028 5.79 -13.07 -20.56
N LYS A 1029 5.04 -12.38 -21.42
CA LYS A 1029 3.64 -12.70 -21.71
C LYS A 1029 3.53 -13.29 -23.11
N ALA A 1030 2.95 -14.48 -23.21
CA ALA A 1030 2.64 -15.15 -24.45
C ALA A 1030 1.14 -15.13 -24.74
N GLY A 1031 0.78 -15.03 -26.01
CA GLY A 1031 -0.58 -15.09 -26.51
C GLY A 1031 -1.18 -16.50 -26.49
N PRO A 1032 -2.47 -16.65 -26.81
CA PRO A 1032 -3.17 -17.95 -26.83
C PRO A 1032 -2.58 -19.00 -27.78
N ASP A 1033 -1.80 -18.56 -28.77
CA ASP A 1033 -1.10 -19.42 -29.74
C ASP A 1033 0.31 -19.83 -29.29
N GLY A 1034 0.74 -19.37 -28.11
CA GLY A 1034 2.07 -19.62 -27.55
C GLY A 1034 3.17 -18.70 -28.08
N SER A 1035 2.85 -17.69 -28.88
CA SER A 1035 3.81 -16.67 -29.33
C SER A 1035 4.04 -15.61 -28.23
N VAL A 1036 5.28 -15.13 -28.08
CA VAL A 1036 5.59 -14.06 -27.11
C VAL A 1036 5.05 -12.73 -27.65
N GLU A 1037 4.14 -12.09 -26.90
CA GLU A 1037 3.55 -10.81 -27.28
C GLU A 1037 4.25 -9.64 -26.59
N ARG A 1038 4.63 -9.78 -25.32
CA ARG A 1038 5.20 -8.66 -24.53
C ARG A 1038 6.22 -9.13 -23.50
N LEU A 1039 7.08 -8.20 -23.10
CA LEU A 1039 8.05 -8.37 -22.02
C LEU A 1039 7.96 -7.21 -21.03
N GLY A 1040 7.87 -7.53 -19.75
CA GLY A 1040 7.75 -6.57 -18.65
C GLY A 1040 8.98 -6.56 -17.75
N ILE A 1041 9.52 -5.37 -17.43
CA ILE A 1041 10.65 -5.19 -16.50
C ILE A 1041 10.23 -4.24 -15.37
N GLU A 1042 10.51 -4.59 -14.11
CA GLU A 1042 10.28 -3.68 -12.98
C GLU A 1042 11.45 -2.69 -12.88
N ALA A 1043 11.22 -1.41 -13.23
CA ALA A 1043 12.29 -0.43 -13.37
C ALA A 1043 12.58 0.40 -12.11
N ASP A 1044 11.66 0.42 -11.14
CA ASP A 1044 11.78 1.18 -9.89
C ASP A 1044 11.16 0.40 -8.72
N GLY A 1045 11.66 0.64 -7.50
CA GLY A 1045 11.19 -0.03 -6.29
C GLY A 1045 9.70 0.22 -5.98
N ALA A 1046 9.18 1.41 -6.27
CA ALA A 1046 7.76 1.71 -6.08
C ALA A 1046 6.87 0.94 -7.07
N MET A 1047 7.35 0.71 -8.30
CA MET A 1047 6.66 -0.17 -9.26
C MET A 1047 6.72 -1.62 -8.80
N ALA A 1048 7.92 -2.10 -8.42
CA ALA A 1048 8.12 -3.47 -7.96
C ALA A 1048 7.25 -3.82 -6.73
N ALA A 1049 7.06 -2.87 -5.81
CA ALA A 1049 6.21 -3.03 -4.63
C ALA A 1049 4.73 -3.29 -4.96
N LEU A 1050 4.25 -2.80 -6.11
CA LEU A 1050 2.90 -3.01 -6.63
C LEU A 1050 2.84 -4.14 -7.68
N GLY A 1051 3.96 -4.81 -7.96
CA GLY A 1051 4.08 -5.75 -9.07
C GLY A 1051 4.01 -5.11 -10.47
N GLU A 1052 4.01 -3.78 -10.55
CA GLU A 1052 3.94 -3.01 -11.78
C GLU A 1052 5.25 -3.10 -12.59
N LYS A 1053 5.11 -3.06 -13.92
CA LYS A 1053 6.21 -3.26 -14.87
C LYS A 1053 6.08 -2.29 -16.04
N ILE A 1054 7.22 -1.91 -16.61
CA ILE A 1054 7.22 -1.31 -17.94
C ILE A 1054 7.08 -2.45 -18.95
N TRP A 1055 6.02 -2.42 -19.76
CA TRP A 1055 5.70 -3.46 -20.73
C TRP A 1055 6.06 -3.02 -22.14
N TRP A 1056 7.01 -3.71 -22.79
CA TRP A 1056 7.27 -3.51 -24.21
C TRP A 1056 6.55 -4.57 -25.05
N ASP A 1057 5.99 -4.13 -26.18
CA ASP A 1057 5.35 -5.00 -27.16
C ASP A 1057 6.40 -5.56 -28.12
N LYS A 1058 6.37 -6.88 -28.35
CA LYS A 1058 7.24 -7.53 -29.32
C LYS A 1058 6.86 -7.07 -30.72
N SER A 1059 7.86 -6.66 -31.50
CA SER A 1059 7.67 -6.32 -32.91
C SER A 1059 7.56 -7.58 -33.77
N ASP A 1060 6.67 -7.53 -34.76
CA ASP A 1060 6.45 -8.59 -35.76
C ASP A 1060 7.69 -8.85 -36.65
#